data_AF-A0A7C5TVV4-F1
#
_entry.id   AF-A0A7C5TVV4-F1
#
_cell.length_a   1.000
_cell.length_b   1.000
_cell.length_c   1.000
_cell.angle_alpha   90.00
_cell.angle_beta   90.00
_cell.angle_gamma   90.00
#
_symmetry.space_group_name_H-M   'P 1'
#
loop_
_entity.id
_entity.type
_entity.pdbx_description
1 polymer ?
#
loop_
_entity_poly.entity_id
_entity_poly.type
_entity_poly.pdbx_seq_one_letter_code
_entity_poly.pdbx_strand_id
1 'polypeptide(L)'
;MRLILAGRTRSNDPFIIPHSPRLWYSLAMDLERRLVDHVVVLDGAMGSELLARVPEIPSIDLAALTHPAEVLAIHLEYLQAGAEILQTATFAASRPRLETLRAGDRTEAVNSAAIKLAREAREVAGADCLVAGSLGPLAALLDPDDPRAHAELMEAHAEQAAILAGRGADLLVLESFFRLDELELALDAVASATSLPVIALMTFPAGRPPHPWGNMAAQVARLAEREVAAVGLSCAPGPMGTLEILERIPPLARPLAVEPNAGVVVHRPDRELLSPATPAYLGRFALRAVELGAAMVGSCCGTGPEHTRAIAAAVAGLAPPAARKPSVSVMAAPEERPATPPPRQPRSSLAEALVSGRFVRVVQIDPPRGANSSHLVEAVRTIATTAAIDAVDINSNPLGRLRMDSLWLAAEIERETGVATIPHVTPRDAGIMGLEAQLLGAWRAGIRNLLAITGDPSTLGDYPGHMDVNHVDIFELVRTIRRMAAGEDWSGNPIGDPPAFFTGVAVNPHAADLAHEADRLRRKIEAGASFIMSQVFFEWAPWERLLELFGGGLPVPALVAVWPLTSLKLALRLHYEVPGILVPEELLRRLEDAGPQAGRVGTEHARRLLAEAPSFAQGAYLIAPFKRPERILDLLEGLSRCAEPG
;
A
#
# COMPACT_ATOMS: atom_id res chain seq x y z
N MET A 1 42.34 15.89 64.78
CA MET A 1 43.16 14.68 64.62
C MET A 1 42.49 13.52 65.33
N ARG A 2 41.60 12.77 64.65
CA ARG A 2 41.04 11.50 65.12
C ARG A 2 40.51 10.73 63.90
N LEU A 3 41.15 9.60 63.61
CA LEU A 3 40.64 8.50 62.80
C LEU A 3 39.82 7.57 63.69
N ILE A 4 38.69 7.05 63.21
CA ILE A 4 38.27 5.64 63.34
C ILE A 4 37.41 5.27 62.10
N LEU A 5 37.66 4.06 61.59
CA LEU A 5 37.02 3.35 60.47
C LEU A 5 35.56 2.95 60.74
N ALA A 6 34.73 2.91 59.67
CA ALA A 6 34.01 1.72 59.17
C ALA A 6 32.73 2.10 58.39
N GLY A 7 32.55 1.51 57.21
CA GLY A 7 31.29 1.58 56.46
C GLY A 7 31.41 1.07 55.03
N ARG A 8 31.28 -0.26 54.83
CA ARG A 8 30.98 -0.84 53.51
C ARG A 8 29.48 -0.64 53.24
N THR A 9 29.13 -0.08 52.08
CA THR A 9 27.84 -0.31 51.43
C THR A 9 28.05 -0.46 49.93
N ARG A 10 27.56 -1.58 49.39
CA ARG A 10 27.33 -1.79 47.95
C ARG A 10 26.20 -0.84 47.52
N SER A 11 26.38 -0.14 46.40
CA SER A 11 25.26 0.35 45.60
C SER A 11 25.61 0.21 44.12
N ASN A 12 24.85 -0.63 43.44
CA ASN A 12 24.63 -0.55 42.01
C ASN A 12 24.07 0.85 41.70
N ASP A 13 24.67 1.57 40.76
CA ASP A 13 23.93 2.51 39.92
C ASP A 13 24.68 2.74 38.59
N PRO A 14 23.95 3.02 37.50
CA PRO A 14 24.39 2.81 36.13
C PRO A 14 25.29 3.93 35.60
N PHE A 15 26.04 3.59 34.55
CA PHE A 15 26.89 4.47 33.78
C PHE A 15 26.23 5.82 33.47
N ILE A 16 26.75 6.88 34.08
CA ILE A 16 26.52 8.25 33.65
C ILE A 16 27.28 8.45 32.33
N ILE A 17 26.55 8.69 31.23
CA ILE A 17 27.12 9.10 29.95
C ILE A 17 27.72 10.49 30.11
N PRO A 18 29.02 10.72 29.83
CA PRO A 18 29.54 12.07 29.79
C PRO A 18 29.09 12.73 28.47
N HIS A 19 28.12 13.64 28.54
CA HIS A 19 27.81 14.59 27.47
C HIS A 19 29.01 15.55 27.26
N SER A 20 30.08 15.07 26.62
CA SER A 20 31.22 15.91 26.28
C SER A 20 31.06 16.46 24.85
N PRO A 21 31.04 17.79 24.65
CA PRO A 21 30.85 18.35 23.33
C PRO A 21 32.00 18.17 22.32
N ARG A 22 33.03 17.41 22.68
CA ARG A 22 34.29 17.33 21.93
C ARG A 22 34.43 16.08 21.08
N LEU A 23 33.76 14.98 21.46
CA LEU A 23 33.77 13.71 20.71
C LEU A 23 32.85 13.75 19.48
N TRP A 24 31.76 14.52 19.52
CA TRP A 24 30.86 14.66 18.36
C TRP A 24 31.46 15.52 17.26
N TYR A 25 32.21 16.58 17.64
CA TYR A 25 32.91 17.43 16.68
C TYR A 25 33.91 16.61 15.87
N SER A 26 34.58 15.60 16.47
CA SER A 26 35.56 14.78 15.76
C SER A 26 34.98 13.74 14.79
N LEU A 27 33.76 13.24 15.02
CA LEU A 27 33.16 12.17 14.18
C LEU A 27 32.48 12.73 12.91
N ALA A 28 31.69 13.81 13.03
CA ALA A 28 31.16 14.53 11.87
C ALA A 28 32.31 15.05 10.99
N MET A 29 33.40 15.53 11.62
CA MET A 29 34.62 15.91 10.92
C MET A 29 35.30 14.74 10.19
N ASP A 30 35.14 13.48 10.61
CA ASP A 30 35.80 12.36 9.93
C ASP A 30 35.10 11.95 8.63
N LEU A 31 33.76 11.91 8.63
CA LEU A 31 33.00 11.70 7.39
C LEU A 31 33.20 12.88 6.43
N GLU A 32 33.08 14.12 6.92
CA GLU A 32 33.32 15.32 6.10
C GLU A 32 34.74 15.36 5.53
N ARG A 33 35.76 15.00 6.34
CA ARG A 33 37.16 14.88 5.89
C ARG A 33 37.30 13.87 4.76
N ARG A 34 36.78 12.65 4.93
CA ARG A 34 36.84 11.61 3.89
C ARG A 34 36.18 12.06 2.60
N LEU A 35 35.01 12.69 2.69
CA LEU A 35 34.26 13.21 1.54
C LEU A 35 34.95 14.38 0.82
N VAL A 36 35.94 15.01 1.44
CA VAL A 36 36.82 16.04 0.82
C VAL A 36 38.07 15.40 0.22
N ASP A 37 38.60 14.36 0.85
CA ASP A 37 39.88 13.74 0.49
C ASP A 37 39.74 12.78 -0.71
N HIS A 38 38.73 11.90 -0.73
CA HIS A 38 38.56 10.85 -1.74
C HIS A 38 37.11 10.36 -1.89
N VAL A 39 36.85 9.50 -2.88
CA VAL A 39 35.57 8.79 -3.01
C VAL A 39 35.46 7.70 -1.94
N VAL A 40 34.43 7.77 -1.10
CA VAL A 40 34.23 6.86 0.04
C VAL A 40 33.60 5.55 -0.41
N VAL A 41 34.15 4.43 0.04
CA VAL A 41 33.61 3.09 -0.27
C VAL A 41 32.73 2.58 0.87
N LEU A 42 31.47 2.28 0.59
CA LEU A 42 30.60 1.56 1.53
C LEU A 42 30.73 0.04 1.32
N ASP A 43 30.22 -0.74 2.27
CA ASP A 43 30.20 -2.20 2.19
C ASP A 43 29.14 -2.75 1.22
N GLY A 44 28.88 -4.05 1.32
CA GLY A 44 27.96 -4.80 0.47
C GLY A 44 26.80 -5.42 1.26
N ALA A 45 26.06 -6.35 0.66
CA ALA A 45 24.91 -6.97 1.32
C ALA A 45 25.30 -7.80 2.57
N MET A 46 24.68 -7.48 3.71
CA MET A 46 24.70 -8.34 4.90
C MET A 46 23.75 -9.55 4.75
N GLY A 47 22.50 -9.30 4.32
CA GLY A 47 21.47 -10.34 4.24
C GLY A 47 21.79 -11.44 3.23
N SER A 48 22.28 -11.08 2.04
CA SER A 48 22.67 -12.06 1.01
C SER A 48 23.85 -12.92 1.44
N GLU A 49 24.85 -12.33 2.11
CA GLU A 49 26.00 -13.07 2.66
C GLU A 49 25.58 -14.04 3.78
N LEU A 50 24.67 -13.62 4.67
CA LEU A 50 24.12 -14.50 5.70
C LEU A 50 23.37 -15.69 5.10
N LEU A 51 22.52 -15.46 4.10
CA LEU A 51 21.80 -16.53 3.41
C LEU A 51 22.75 -17.48 2.66
N ALA A 52 23.82 -16.97 2.07
CA ALA A 52 24.81 -17.78 1.38
C ALA A 52 25.61 -18.68 2.34
N ARG A 53 25.95 -18.16 3.54
CA ARG A 53 26.73 -18.88 4.55
C ARG A 53 25.89 -19.81 5.41
N VAL A 54 24.64 -19.40 5.67
CA VAL A 54 23.68 -20.10 6.52
C VAL A 54 22.35 -20.25 5.77
N PRO A 55 22.25 -21.20 4.82
CA PRO A 55 21.05 -21.35 3.98
C PRO A 55 19.75 -21.60 4.74
N GLU A 56 19.83 -22.18 5.94
CA GLU A 56 18.68 -22.48 6.81
C GLU A 56 18.56 -21.49 7.98
N ILE A 57 19.09 -20.26 7.84
CA ILE A 57 18.99 -19.24 8.89
C ILE A 57 17.51 -18.93 9.18
N PRO A 58 17.04 -19.08 10.45
CA PRO A 58 15.62 -18.89 10.75
C PRO A 58 15.14 -17.44 10.55
N SER A 59 16.02 -16.47 10.77
CA SER A 59 15.77 -15.05 10.56
C SER A 59 17.10 -14.30 10.44
N ILE A 60 17.29 -13.59 9.33
CA ILE A 60 18.44 -12.69 9.14
C ILE A 60 18.36 -11.48 10.08
N ASP A 61 17.16 -11.03 10.45
CA ASP A 61 16.94 -9.87 11.32
C ASP A 61 17.39 -10.15 12.77
N LEU A 62 17.41 -11.43 13.17
CA LEU A 62 17.89 -11.89 14.47
C LEU A 62 19.34 -12.43 14.42
N ALA A 63 20.02 -12.32 13.28
CA ALA A 63 21.35 -12.91 13.06
C ALA A 63 22.40 -12.35 14.03
N ALA A 64 22.34 -11.05 14.36
CA ALA A 64 23.28 -10.45 15.33
C ALA A 64 23.24 -11.12 16.72
N LEU A 65 22.12 -11.75 17.09
CA LEU A 65 21.99 -12.49 18.35
C LEU A 65 22.19 -13.99 18.19
N THR A 66 21.82 -14.55 17.05
CA THR A 66 21.77 -16.00 16.84
C THR A 66 23.00 -16.55 16.12
N HIS A 67 23.60 -15.74 15.25
CA HIS A 67 24.75 -16.06 14.39
C HIS A 67 25.80 -14.92 14.44
N PRO A 68 26.25 -14.50 15.64
CA PRO A 68 27.14 -13.34 15.79
C PRO A 68 28.51 -13.54 15.15
N ALA A 69 29.01 -14.78 15.07
CA ALA A 69 30.30 -15.09 14.47
C ALA A 69 30.27 -14.85 12.95
N GLU A 70 29.17 -15.22 12.29
CA GLU A 70 28.95 -15.02 10.86
C GLU A 70 28.84 -13.54 10.53
N VAL A 71 28.07 -12.77 11.31
CA VAL A 71 27.95 -11.31 11.15
C VAL A 71 29.32 -10.62 11.33
N LEU A 72 30.08 -10.99 12.36
CA LEU A 72 31.43 -10.47 12.58
C LEU A 72 32.38 -10.80 11.40
N ALA A 73 32.33 -12.03 10.91
CA ALA A 73 33.15 -12.48 9.78
C ALA A 73 32.83 -11.68 8.51
N ILE A 74 31.55 -11.46 8.21
CA ILE A 74 31.11 -10.65 7.06
C ILE A 74 31.67 -9.22 7.15
N HIS A 75 31.57 -8.56 8.31
CA HIS A 75 32.15 -7.22 8.50
C HIS A 75 33.67 -7.20 8.30
N LEU A 76 34.40 -8.18 8.85
CA LEU A 76 35.85 -8.28 8.65
C LEU A 76 36.23 -8.45 7.18
N GLU A 77 35.45 -9.22 6.43
CA GLU A 77 35.68 -9.44 5.00
C GLU A 77 35.40 -8.19 4.17
N TYR A 78 34.37 -7.40 4.52
CA TYR A 78 34.14 -6.10 3.88
C TYR A 78 35.26 -5.10 4.18
N LEU A 79 35.80 -5.07 5.41
CA LEU A 79 36.98 -4.26 5.72
C LEU A 79 38.20 -4.69 4.90
N GLN A 80 38.44 -6.00 4.78
CA GLN A 80 39.52 -6.53 3.93
C GLN A 80 39.30 -6.26 2.44
N ALA A 81 38.04 -6.10 2.02
CA ALA A 81 37.69 -5.70 0.66
C ALA A 81 37.89 -4.20 0.40
N GLY A 82 38.10 -3.39 1.45
CA GLY A 82 38.34 -1.96 1.34
C GLY A 82 37.11 -1.09 1.64
N ALA A 83 36.10 -1.61 2.33
CA ALA A 83 35.02 -0.79 2.86
C ALA A 83 35.53 0.19 3.93
N GLU A 84 35.10 1.44 3.84
CA GLU A 84 35.39 2.50 4.80
C GLU A 84 34.21 2.81 5.72
N ILE A 85 33.01 2.41 5.31
CA ILE A 85 31.80 2.47 6.12
C ILE A 85 31.18 1.07 6.16
N LEU A 86 30.97 0.55 7.37
CA LEU A 86 30.24 -0.71 7.59
C LEU A 86 28.80 -0.41 8.01
N GLN A 87 27.83 -0.96 7.31
CA GLN A 87 26.42 -0.89 7.69
C GLN A 87 26.06 -2.04 8.64
N THR A 88 25.52 -1.73 9.82
CA THR A 88 25.15 -2.78 10.79
C THR A 88 24.03 -3.68 10.29
N ALA A 89 23.99 -4.91 10.78
CA ALA A 89 22.91 -5.87 10.55
C ALA A 89 21.59 -5.48 11.28
N THR A 90 21.06 -4.28 10.99
CA THR A 90 19.93 -3.66 11.71
C THR A 90 18.85 -3.08 10.80
N PHE A 91 18.95 -3.26 9.48
CA PHE A 91 17.97 -2.78 8.49
C PHE A 91 16.51 -3.01 8.91
N ALA A 92 16.20 -4.22 9.37
CA ALA A 92 14.87 -4.67 9.80
C ALA A 92 14.76 -4.87 11.33
N ALA A 93 15.56 -4.15 12.12
CA ALA A 93 15.60 -4.29 13.58
C ALA A 93 14.79 -3.22 14.35
N SER A 94 13.81 -2.58 13.70
CA SER A 94 12.84 -1.72 14.39
C SER A 94 11.77 -2.55 15.10
N ARG A 95 11.15 -1.98 16.15
CA ARG A 95 10.15 -2.68 16.97
C ARG A 95 8.97 -3.23 16.16
N PRO A 96 8.29 -2.47 15.27
CA PRO A 96 7.19 -3.00 14.47
C PRO A 96 7.61 -4.17 13.56
N ARG A 97 8.83 -4.10 13.01
CA ARG A 97 9.37 -5.15 12.15
C ARG A 97 9.66 -6.42 12.95
N LEU A 98 10.33 -6.31 14.09
CA LEU A 98 10.62 -7.45 14.96
C LEU A 98 9.35 -8.05 15.60
N GLU A 99 8.29 -7.26 15.77
CA GLU A 99 7.01 -7.78 16.26
C GLU A 99 6.36 -8.77 15.28
N THR A 100 6.60 -8.64 13.97
CA THR A 100 6.18 -9.65 12.98
C THR A 100 6.81 -11.02 13.22
N LEU A 101 7.96 -11.04 13.91
CA LEU A 101 8.68 -12.24 14.36
C LEU A 101 8.41 -12.59 15.83
N ARG A 102 7.49 -11.88 16.50
CA ARG A 102 7.22 -11.96 17.95
C ARG A 102 8.48 -11.70 18.79
N ALA A 103 9.30 -10.76 18.34
CA ALA A 103 10.57 -10.41 18.95
C ALA A 103 10.70 -8.89 19.19
N GLY A 104 9.60 -8.14 19.22
CA GLY A 104 9.63 -6.68 19.44
C GLY A 104 10.22 -6.28 20.79
N ASP A 105 10.09 -7.12 21.81
CA ASP A 105 10.75 -6.96 23.12
C ASP A 105 12.29 -7.08 23.05
N ARG A 106 12.83 -7.65 21.96
CA ARG A 106 14.28 -7.80 21.73
C ARG A 106 14.90 -6.68 20.90
N THR A 107 14.16 -5.62 20.58
CA THR A 107 14.62 -4.48 19.76
C THR A 107 15.96 -3.93 20.23
N GLU A 108 16.10 -3.60 21.52
CA GLU A 108 17.37 -3.08 22.05
C GLU A 108 18.50 -4.12 21.96
N ALA A 109 18.22 -5.39 22.26
CA ALA A 109 19.22 -6.45 22.26
C ALA A 109 19.80 -6.69 20.86
N VAL A 110 18.94 -6.74 19.83
CA VAL A 110 19.35 -6.96 18.43
C VAL A 110 20.24 -5.81 17.95
N ASN A 111 19.76 -4.56 18.08
CA ASN A 111 20.50 -3.38 17.64
C ASN A 111 21.84 -3.23 18.39
N SER A 112 21.83 -3.46 19.71
CA SER A 112 23.05 -3.37 20.53
C SER A 112 24.09 -4.43 20.14
N ALA A 113 23.65 -5.65 19.85
CA ALA A 113 24.54 -6.72 19.42
C ALA A 113 25.14 -6.43 18.04
N ALA A 114 24.34 -5.96 17.09
CA ALA A 114 24.80 -5.64 15.75
C ALA A 114 25.87 -4.52 15.74
N ILE A 115 25.64 -3.43 16.48
CA ILE A 115 26.64 -2.35 16.65
C ILE A 115 27.91 -2.87 17.30
N LYS A 116 27.79 -3.71 18.34
CA LYS A 116 28.95 -4.32 19.00
C LYS A 116 29.79 -5.10 17.99
N LEU A 117 29.18 -5.93 17.15
CA LEU A 117 29.90 -6.78 16.19
C LEU A 117 30.60 -5.97 15.11
N ALA A 118 29.97 -4.93 14.56
CA ALA A 118 30.61 -4.05 13.59
C ALA A 118 31.81 -3.29 14.19
N ARG A 119 31.66 -2.81 15.44
CA ARG A 119 32.77 -2.17 16.16
C ARG A 119 33.88 -3.14 16.50
N GLU A 120 33.55 -4.37 16.91
CA GLU A 120 34.51 -5.43 17.15
C GLU A 120 35.29 -5.76 15.88
N ALA A 121 34.62 -5.82 14.71
CA ALA A 121 35.29 -5.99 13.42
C ALA A 121 36.32 -4.88 13.16
N ARG A 122 35.92 -3.62 13.37
CA ARG A 122 36.82 -2.45 13.25
C ARG A 122 38.04 -2.57 14.16
N GLU A 123 37.81 -2.86 15.44
CA GLU A 123 38.85 -2.96 16.47
C GLU A 123 39.81 -4.12 16.19
N VAL A 124 39.29 -5.29 15.79
CA VAL A 124 40.09 -6.49 15.43
C VAL A 124 40.91 -6.26 14.16
N ALA A 125 40.35 -5.62 13.15
CA ALA A 125 41.05 -5.31 11.91
C ALA A 125 42.07 -4.17 12.06
N GLY A 126 41.96 -3.35 13.13
CA GLY A 126 42.73 -2.11 13.27
C GLY A 126 42.44 -1.13 12.13
N ALA A 127 41.24 -1.20 11.54
CA ALA A 127 40.86 -0.44 10.36
C ALA A 127 40.38 0.96 10.74
N ASP A 128 40.76 1.97 9.94
CA ASP A 128 40.22 3.33 10.04
C ASP A 128 38.90 3.39 9.25
N CYS A 129 37.82 2.87 9.84
CA CYS A 129 36.48 2.85 9.25
C CYS A 129 35.39 3.40 10.19
N LEU A 130 34.27 3.81 9.61
CA LEU A 130 33.06 4.24 10.32
C LEU A 130 32.05 3.09 10.41
N VAL A 131 31.30 3.04 11.51
CA VAL A 131 30.19 2.11 11.72
C VAL A 131 28.88 2.87 11.58
N ALA A 132 28.11 2.53 10.56
CA ALA A 132 26.81 3.11 10.27
C ALA A 132 25.67 2.24 10.82
N GLY A 133 24.79 2.84 11.62
CA GLY A 133 23.53 2.20 11.99
C GLY A 133 22.56 2.18 10.81
N SER A 134 22.23 1.00 10.27
CA SER A 134 21.26 0.86 9.16
C SER A 134 19.82 0.83 9.69
N LEU A 135 18.93 1.62 9.07
CA LEU A 135 17.49 1.66 9.31
C LEU A 135 16.73 1.54 7.97
N GLY A 136 15.75 0.64 7.90
CA GLY A 136 14.88 0.45 6.72
C GLY A 136 13.44 0.95 6.91
N PRO A 137 12.62 0.96 5.84
CA PRO A 137 11.26 1.50 5.86
C PRO A 137 10.26 0.63 6.62
N LEU A 138 9.14 1.25 7.01
CA LEU A 138 7.99 0.69 7.70
C LEU A 138 6.66 0.82 6.93
N ALA A 139 6.60 1.55 5.80
CA ALA A 139 5.36 1.80 5.06
C ALA A 139 4.67 0.56 4.48
N ALA A 140 5.36 -0.60 4.46
CA ALA A 140 4.75 -1.88 4.10
C ALA A 140 3.95 -2.52 5.27
N LEU A 141 4.14 -2.04 6.50
CA LEU A 141 3.48 -2.52 7.72
C LEU A 141 2.52 -1.48 8.30
N LEU A 142 2.89 -0.19 8.21
CA LEU A 142 2.18 0.92 8.79
C LEU A 142 1.85 1.94 7.68
N ASP A 143 0.57 2.24 7.44
CA ASP A 143 0.17 3.21 6.41
C ASP A 143 0.59 4.63 6.85
N PRO A 144 1.56 5.30 6.20
CA PRO A 144 2.00 6.64 6.60
C PRO A 144 0.91 7.70 6.49
N ASP A 145 -0.16 7.43 5.74
CA ASP A 145 -1.32 8.33 5.63
C ASP A 145 -2.30 8.20 6.82
N ASP A 146 -2.21 7.15 7.66
CA ASP A 146 -3.00 7.02 8.89
C ASP A 146 -2.31 7.79 10.04
N PRO A 147 -2.96 8.81 10.64
CA PRO A 147 -2.38 9.59 11.74
C PRO A 147 -1.89 8.78 12.94
N ARG A 148 -2.50 7.62 13.22
CA ARG A 148 -2.05 6.74 14.31
C ARG A 148 -0.78 5.97 13.93
N ALA A 149 -0.72 5.47 12.71
CA ALA A 149 0.44 4.79 12.17
C ALA A 149 1.62 5.75 12.00
N HIS A 150 1.36 7.03 11.71
CA HIS A 150 2.37 8.08 11.66
C HIS A 150 3.11 8.22 13.00
N ALA A 151 2.38 8.28 14.12
CA ALA A 151 2.99 8.38 15.45
C ALA A 151 3.84 7.15 15.77
N GLU A 152 3.34 5.96 15.42
CA GLU A 152 4.07 4.70 15.61
C GLU A 152 5.35 4.63 14.75
N LEU A 153 5.30 5.10 13.50
CA LEU A 153 6.47 5.18 12.61
C LEU A 153 7.54 6.12 13.18
N MET A 154 7.13 7.30 13.65
CA MET A 154 8.02 8.27 14.30
C MET A 154 8.68 7.68 15.55
N GLU A 155 7.88 7.04 16.42
CA GLU A 155 8.39 6.41 17.65
C GLU A 155 9.38 5.28 17.34
N ALA A 156 9.06 4.41 16.37
CA ALA A 156 9.90 3.28 16.00
C ALA A 156 11.27 3.71 15.43
N HIS A 157 11.30 4.70 14.53
CA HIS A 157 12.56 5.21 14.00
C HIS A 157 13.38 5.97 15.05
N ALA A 158 12.73 6.78 15.91
CA ALA A 158 13.39 7.49 16.98
C ALA A 158 14.00 6.51 18.02
N GLU A 159 13.25 5.48 18.41
CA GLU A 159 13.73 4.42 19.32
C GLU A 159 14.96 3.73 18.76
N GLN A 160 14.88 3.23 17.53
CA GLN A 160 16.00 2.51 16.91
C GLN A 160 17.23 3.41 16.76
N ALA A 161 17.05 4.65 16.28
CA ALA A 161 18.13 5.62 16.15
C ALA A 161 18.80 5.94 17.49
N ALA A 162 18.02 6.11 18.56
CA ALA A 162 18.54 6.35 19.91
C ALA A 162 19.38 5.17 20.42
N ILE A 163 18.94 3.93 20.18
CA ILE A 163 19.69 2.73 20.54
C ILE A 163 21.01 2.67 19.77
N LEU A 164 20.97 2.82 18.45
CA LEU A 164 22.16 2.74 17.59
C LEU A 164 23.19 3.82 17.98
N ALA A 165 22.74 5.06 18.16
CA ALA A 165 23.59 6.16 18.61
C ALA A 165 24.16 5.91 20.02
N GLY A 166 23.32 5.49 20.98
CA GLY A 166 23.73 5.21 22.36
C GLY A 166 24.71 4.04 22.50
N ARG A 167 24.76 3.14 21.50
CA ARG A 167 25.69 2.00 21.46
C ARG A 167 26.97 2.28 20.66
N GLY A 168 27.09 3.47 20.07
CA GLY A 168 28.30 3.97 19.43
C GLY A 168 28.36 3.80 17.93
N ALA A 169 27.22 3.94 17.22
CA ALA A 169 27.25 4.25 15.79
C ALA A 169 27.97 5.58 15.55
N ASP A 170 28.74 5.68 14.46
CA ASP A 170 29.41 6.92 14.05
C ASP A 170 28.51 7.78 13.15
N LEU A 171 27.60 7.13 12.41
CA LEU A 171 26.57 7.74 11.56
C LEU A 171 25.36 6.81 11.44
N LEU A 172 24.30 7.28 10.80
CA LEU A 172 23.13 6.46 10.44
C LEU A 172 22.93 6.43 8.92
N VAL A 173 22.45 5.30 8.42
CA VAL A 173 22.05 5.14 7.03
C VAL A 173 20.57 4.76 7.03
N LEU A 174 19.74 5.63 6.45
CA LEU A 174 18.34 5.34 6.17
C LEU A 174 18.27 4.88 4.72
N GLU A 175 18.10 3.58 4.52
CA GLU A 175 18.23 2.96 3.21
C GLU A 175 16.95 2.26 2.75
N SER A 176 16.83 2.15 1.43
CA SER A 176 15.78 1.41 0.74
C SER A 176 14.36 1.91 1.02
N PHE A 177 14.18 3.22 1.25
CA PHE A 177 12.87 3.85 1.35
C PHE A 177 12.27 4.06 -0.05
N PHE A 178 11.06 3.54 -0.28
CA PHE A 178 10.36 3.64 -1.56
C PHE A 178 9.39 4.84 -1.62
N ARG A 179 9.19 5.51 -0.49
CA ARG A 179 8.32 6.68 -0.30
C ARG A 179 9.13 7.85 0.23
N LEU A 180 9.08 8.98 -0.48
CA LEU A 180 9.80 10.20 -0.08
C LEU A 180 9.26 10.77 1.24
N ASP A 181 7.94 10.82 1.37
CA ASP A 181 7.27 11.35 2.57
C ASP A 181 7.58 10.51 3.81
N GLU A 182 7.61 9.19 3.68
CA GLU A 182 8.03 8.29 4.75
C GLU A 182 9.49 8.56 5.17
N LEU A 183 10.40 8.70 4.20
CA LEU A 183 11.81 8.99 4.49
C LEU A 183 11.97 10.36 5.16
N GLU A 184 11.22 11.37 4.73
CA GLU A 184 11.20 12.69 5.38
C GLU A 184 10.73 12.58 6.86
N LEU A 185 9.73 11.75 7.15
CA LEU A 185 9.29 11.47 8.52
C LEU A 185 10.34 10.71 9.33
N ALA A 186 10.95 9.69 8.76
CA ALA A 186 12.02 8.95 9.42
C ALA A 186 13.22 9.86 9.75
N LEU A 187 13.54 10.81 8.86
CA LEU A 187 14.56 11.84 9.11
C LEU A 187 14.19 12.76 10.29
N ASP A 188 12.93 13.19 10.39
CA ASP A 188 12.45 13.99 11.52
C ASP A 188 12.50 13.21 12.83
N ALA A 189 12.12 11.93 12.81
CA ALA A 189 12.23 11.03 13.95
C ALA A 189 13.68 10.87 14.43
N VAL A 190 14.59 10.60 13.50
CA VAL A 190 16.02 10.44 13.78
C VAL A 190 16.63 11.73 14.35
N ALA A 191 16.32 12.88 13.75
CA ALA A 191 16.80 14.18 14.22
C ALA A 191 16.32 14.52 15.64
N SER A 192 15.14 14.01 16.04
CA SER A 192 14.64 14.17 17.41
C SER A 192 15.38 13.30 18.44
N ALA A 193 15.97 12.18 18.00
CA ALA A 193 16.60 11.18 18.85
C ALA A 193 18.12 11.34 18.96
N THR A 194 18.77 11.84 17.91
CA THR A 194 20.22 11.93 17.82
C THR A 194 20.69 13.03 16.87
N SER A 195 21.93 13.46 17.04
CA SER A 195 22.60 14.43 16.15
C SER A 195 23.68 13.77 15.26
N LEU A 196 23.67 12.45 15.14
CA LEU A 196 24.62 11.75 14.28
C LEU A 196 24.38 12.13 12.81
N PRO A 197 25.43 12.19 11.97
CA PRO A 197 25.29 12.37 10.53
C PRO A 197 24.39 11.28 9.94
N VAL A 198 23.55 11.66 8.97
CA VAL A 198 22.62 10.74 8.30
C VAL A 198 22.90 10.68 6.80
N ILE A 199 22.93 9.48 6.24
CA ILE A 199 22.88 9.22 4.81
C ILE A 199 21.45 8.76 4.48
N ALA A 200 20.80 9.43 3.52
CA ALA A 200 19.40 9.16 3.17
C ALA A 200 19.28 8.62 1.73
N LEU A 201 18.85 7.37 1.59
CA LEU A 201 18.83 6.67 0.30
C LEU A 201 17.41 6.21 -0.06
N MET A 202 16.99 6.55 -1.27
CA MET A 202 15.75 6.04 -1.86
C MET A 202 16.00 4.79 -2.69
N THR A 203 14.97 3.94 -2.80
CA THR A 203 14.92 2.85 -3.78
C THR A 203 13.72 3.05 -4.69
N PHE A 204 13.87 2.68 -5.96
CA PHE A 204 12.78 2.80 -6.93
C PHE A 204 12.56 1.48 -7.67
N PRO A 205 11.29 1.08 -7.87
CA PRO A 205 10.99 -0.18 -8.56
C PRO A 205 11.55 -0.18 -9.98
N ALA A 206 12.22 -1.27 -10.35
CA ALA A 206 12.62 -1.55 -11.73
C ALA A 206 11.38 -1.94 -12.55
N GLY A 207 10.62 -0.95 -13.01
CA GLY A 207 9.41 -1.14 -13.84
C GLY A 207 9.70 -1.57 -15.29
N ARG A 208 8.69 -1.51 -16.17
CA ARG A 208 8.89 -1.62 -17.62
C ARG A 208 9.06 -0.21 -18.19
N PRO A 209 9.97 0.01 -19.16
CA PRO A 209 10.08 1.30 -19.84
C PRO A 209 8.74 1.77 -20.45
N PRO A 210 8.49 3.10 -20.53
CA PRO A 210 9.39 4.17 -20.11
C PRO A 210 9.39 4.34 -18.59
N HIS A 211 10.59 4.42 -18.02
CA HIS A 211 10.75 4.63 -16.59
C HIS A 211 10.74 6.14 -16.29
N PRO A 212 10.09 6.58 -15.20
CA PRO A 212 10.03 8.00 -14.85
C PRO A 212 11.32 8.48 -14.15
N TRP A 213 12.50 8.20 -14.72
CA TRP A 213 13.81 8.52 -14.13
C TRP A 213 13.99 9.99 -13.75
N GLY A 214 13.38 10.91 -14.51
CA GLY A 214 13.40 12.34 -14.19
C GLY A 214 12.64 12.67 -12.90
N ASN A 215 11.51 12.00 -12.64
CA ASN A 215 10.77 12.17 -11.39
C ASN A 215 11.56 11.61 -10.20
N MET A 216 12.15 10.43 -10.37
CA MET A 216 12.99 9.80 -9.34
C MET A 216 14.21 10.68 -9.00
N ALA A 217 14.87 11.24 -10.01
CA ALA A 217 15.95 12.20 -9.83
C ALA A 217 15.51 13.46 -9.07
N ALA A 218 14.30 13.97 -9.33
CA ALA A 218 13.74 15.12 -8.63
C ALA A 218 13.45 14.81 -7.14
N GLN A 219 13.00 13.60 -6.81
CA GLN A 219 12.81 13.18 -5.41
C GLN A 219 14.14 13.14 -4.64
N VAL A 220 15.20 12.58 -5.25
CA VAL A 220 16.56 12.60 -4.66
C VAL A 220 17.07 14.04 -4.50
N ALA A 221 16.82 14.92 -5.48
CA ALA A 221 17.19 16.33 -5.39
C ALA A 221 16.46 17.05 -4.24
N ARG A 222 15.18 16.75 -4.01
CA ARG A 222 14.41 17.29 -2.87
C ARG A 222 14.98 16.83 -1.53
N LEU A 223 15.40 15.58 -1.40
CA LEU A 223 16.06 15.10 -0.18
C LEU A 223 17.31 15.90 0.18
N ALA A 224 18.03 16.40 -0.83
CA ALA A 224 19.24 17.20 -0.61
C ALA A 224 18.98 18.54 0.11
N GLU A 225 17.72 18.98 0.18
CA GLU A 225 17.30 20.17 0.94
C GLU A 225 17.24 19.90 2.46
N ARG A 226 17.23 18.64 2.89
CA ARG A 226 17.25 18.26 4.31
C ARG A 226 18.66 18.38 4.89
N GLU A 227 18.74 18.47 6.22
CA GLU A 227 20.00 18.48 6.96
C GLU A 227 20.56 17.05 7.11
N VAL A 228 21.11 16.54 6.01
CA VAL A 228 21.74 15.20 5.93
C VAL A 228 23.18 15.30 5.39
N ALA A 229 23.98 14.29 5.67
CA ALA A 229 25.39 14.22 5.25
C ALA A 229 25.52 13.83 3.77
N ALA A 230 24.67 12.94 3.28
CA ALA A 230 24.60 12.54 1.88
C ALA A 230 23.19 12.07 1.50
N VAL A 231 22.88 12.11 0.21
CA VAL A 231 21.62 11.60 -0.35
C VAL A 231 21.89 10.68 -1.53
N GLY A 232 20.93 9.82 -1.89
CA GLY A 232 21.03 9.10 -3.15
C GLY A 232 20.14 7.88 -3.25
N LEU A 233 20.74 6.78 -3.74
CA LEU A 233 20.00 5.61 -4.23
C LEU A 233 20.57 4.32 -3.65
N SER A 234 19.71 3.42 -3.19
CA SER A 234 20.09 2.06 -2.80
C SER A 234 19.21 1.02 -3.49
N CYS A 235 19.70 -0.22 -3.56
CA CYS A 235 18.94 -1.39 -4.00
C CYS A 235 18.48 -1.33 -5.47
N ALA A 236 17.20 -1.11 -5.74
CA ALA A 236 16.64 -1.01 -7.08
C ALA A 236 16.77 0.43 -7.62
N PRO A 237 16.95 0.65 -8.94
CA PRO A 237 16.73 -0.29 -10.05
C PRO A 237 17.97 -1.07 -10.50
N GLY A 238 19.02 -1.17 -9.68
CA GLY A 238 20.30 -1.77 -10.05
C GLY A 238 21.21 -0.82 -10.84
N PRO A 239 22.38 -1.29 -11.33
CA PRO A 239 23.46 -0.39 -11.75
C PRO A 239 23.09 0.53 -12.92
N MET A 240 22.49 0.02 -14.00
CA MET A 240 22.14 0.87 -15.16
C MET A 240 21.08 1.92 -14.83
N GLY A 241 19.97 1.51 -14.20
CA GLY A 241 18.92 2.48 -13.85
C GLY A 241 19.41 3.51 -12.84
N THR A 242 20.32 3.14 -11.93
CA THR A 242 21.00 4.08 -11.03
C THR A 242 21.78 5.12 -11.81
N LEU A 243 22.58 4.73 -12.81
CA LEU A 243 23.30 5.67 -13.68
C LEU A 243 22.34 6.58 -14.46
N GLU A 244 21.24 6.04 -14.98
CA GLU A 244 20.24 6.84 -15.69
C GLU A 244 19.57 7.89 -14.80
N ILE A 245 19.35 7.58 -13.52
CA ILE A 245 18.84 8.55 -12.54
C ILE A 245 19.92 9.58 -12.20
N LEU A 246 21.16 9.16 -11.93
CA LEU A 246 22.29 10.07 -11.67
C LEU A 246 22.55 11.07 -12.82
N GLU A 247 22.38 10.63 -14.07
CA GLU A 247 22.49 11.51 -15.24
C GLU A 247 21.47 12.66 -15.23
N ARG A 248 20.32 12.46 -14.57
CA ARG A 248 19.20 13.41 -14.50
C ARG A 248 19.15 14.20 -13.19
N ILE A 249 19.95 13.83 -12.19
CA ILE A 249 20.05 14.59 -10.94
C ILE A 249 20.78 15.93 -11.22
N PRO A 250 20.17 17.08 -10.89
CA PRO A 250 20.83 18.38 -11.00
C PRO A 250 22.01 18.47 -10.02
N PRO A 251 22.94 19.43 -10.20
CA PRO A 251 23.98 19.66 -9.21
C PRO A 251 23.39 19.89 -7.81
N LEU A 252 23.87 19.15 -6.82
CA LEU A 252 23.41 19.21 -5.43
C LEU A 252 24.48 19.85 -4.53
N ALA A 253 24.04 20.47 -3.43
CA ALA A 253 24.93 20.92 -2.36
C ALA A 253 25.36 19.78 -1.43
N ARG A 254 24.65 18.64 -1.46
CA ARG A 254 24.95 17.45 -0.68
C ARG A 254 25.67 16.40 -1.54
N PRO A 255 26.65 15.66 -0.99
CA PRO A 255 27.26 14.51 -1.63
C PRO A 255 26.24 13.45 -2.04
N LEU A 256 26.51 12.76 -3.16
CA LEU A 256 25.70 11.65 -3.65
C LEU A 256 26.30 10.31 -3.20
N ALA A 257 25.44 9.43 -2.68
CA ALA A 257 25.77 8.06 -2.29
C ALA A 257 24.95 7.04 -3.10
N VAL A 258 25.60 5.98 -3.61
CA VAL A 258 24.91 4.96 -4.41
C VAL A 258 25.30 3.53 -4.06
N GLU A 259 24.30 2.67 -3.89
CA GLU A 259 24.45 1.27 -3.45
C GLU A 259 23.50 0.35 -4.25
N PRO A 260 23.71 0.13 -5.56
CA PRO A 260 22.79 -0.69 -6.34
C PRO A 260 22.90 -2.18 -5.97
N ASN A 261 21.82 -2.92 -6.19
CA ASN A 261 21.84 -4.39 -6.20
C ASN A 261 22.77 -4.93 -7.29
N ALA A 262 23.06 -6.24 -7.22
CA ALA A 262 23.66 -7.00 -8.31
C ALA A 262 22.74 -7.16 -9.56
N GLY A 263 21.75 -6.29 -9.75
CA GLY A 263 20.71 -6.35 -10.77
C GLY A 263 19.34 -6.64 -10.17
N VAL A 264 18.43 -7.23 -10.94
CA VAL A 264 17.07 -7.53 -10.47
C VAL A 264 17.09 -8.79 -9.59
N VAL A 265 16.57 -8.66 -8.37
CA VAL A 265 16.29 -9.80 -7.48
C VAL A 265 14.91 -10.33 -7.83
N VAL A 266 14.80 -11.60 -8.23
CA VAL A 266 13.51 -12.26 -8.47
C VAL A 266 13.30 -13.30 -7.37
N HIS A 267 12.42 -12.99 -6.43
CA HIS A 267 12.01 -13.95 -5.41
C HIS A 267 11.06 -14.99 -6.04
N ARG A 268 11.42 -16.27 -5.93
CA ARG A 268 10.52 -17.40 -6.17
C ARG A 268 10.37 -18.19 -4.87
N PRO A 269 9.25 -18.90 -4.65
CA PRO A 269 9.03 -19.68 -3.42
C PRO A 269 10.14 -20.69 -3.09
N ASP A 270 10.88 -21.15 -4.11
CA ASP A 270 11.91 -22.18 -4.03
C ASP A 270 13.35 -21.66 -4.19
N ARG A 271 13.52 -20.39 -4.62
CA ARG A 271 14.84 -19.78 -4.83
C ARG A 271 14.77 -18.28 -5.05
N GLU A 272 15.83 -17.60 -4.70
CA GLU A 272 16.08 -16.25 -5.22
C GLU A 272 16.92 -16.35 -6.50
N LEU A 273 16.44 -15.73 -7.57
CA LEU A 273 17.22 -15.54 -8.78
C LEU A 273 17.82 -14.14 -8.73
N LEU A 274 19.10 -14.08 -8.39
CA LEU A 274 19.89 -12.87 -8.48
C LEU A 274 20.43 -12.75 -9.91
N SER A 275 20.22 -11.60 -10.55
CA SER A 275 20.95 -11.29 -11.79
C SER A 275 22.46 -11.27 -11.47
N PRO A 276 23.34 -11.86 -12.30
CA PRO A 276 24.76 -11.93 -11.96
C PRO A 276 25.48 -10.67 -12.44
N ALA A 277 25.27 -9.53 -11.77
CA ALA A 277 26.20 -8.43 -11.92
C ALA A 277 27.56 -8.84 -11.36
N THR A 278 28.55 -8.99 -12.24
CA THR A 278 29.90 -9.43 -11.84
C THR A 278 30.64 -8.32 -11.08
N PRO A 279 31.63 -8.65 -10.24
CA PRO A 279 32.45 -7.64 -9.56
C PRO A 279 33.08 -6.63 -10.52
N ALA A 280 33.58 -7.11 -11.66
CA ALA A 280 34.15 -6.24 -12.70
C ALA A 280 33.13 -5.26 -13.30
N TYR A 281 31.85 -5.64 -13.35
CA TYR A 281 30.78 -4.76 -13.81
C TYR A 281 30.45 -3.69 -12.76
N LEU A 282 30.39 -4.05 -11.47
CA LEU A 282 30.20 -3.09 -10.37
C LEU A 282 31.37 -2.10 -10.25
N GLY A 283 32.61 -2.54 -10.50
CA GLY A 283 33.76 -1.63 -10.59
C GLY A 283 33.64 -0.61 -11.74
N ARG A 284 33.13 -1.02 -12.92
CA ARG A 284 32.84 -0.08 -14.02
C ARG A 284 31.68 0.86 -13.71
N PHE A 285 30.65 0.34 -13.04
CA PHE A 285 29.56 1.16 -12.53
C PHE A 285 30.09 2.23 -11.57
N ALA A 286 30.96 1.88 -10.62
CA ALA A 286 31.51 2.81 -9.65
C ALA A 286 32.24 3.98 -10.32
N LEU A 287 33.11 3.71 -11.29
CA LEU A 287 33.76 4.75 -12.09
C LEU A 287 32.75 5.70 -12.74
N ARG A 288 31.73 5.12 -13.39
CA ARG A 288 30.71 5.91 -14.08
C ARG A 288 29.82 6.70 -13.10
N ALA A 289 29.52 6.15 -11.93
CA ALA A 289 28.78 6.84 -10.90
C ALA A 289 29.57 8.05 -10.36
N VAL A 290 30.88 7.89 -10.13
CA VAL A 290 31.79 8.97 -9.72
C VAL A 290 31.84 10.08 -10.78
N GLU A 291 31.96 9.73 -12.07
CA GLU A 291 31.87 10.70 -13.18
C GLU A 291 30.55 11.50 -13.18
N LEU A 292 29.47 10.90 -12.70
CA LEU A 292 28.15 11.52 -12.60
C LEU A 292 27.92 12.30 -11.29
N GLY A 293 28.88 12.28 -10.37
CA GLY A 293 28.86 13.07 -9.14
C GLY A 293 28.71 12.25 -7.85
N ALA A 294 28.73 10.91 -7.89
CA ALA A 294 28.74 10.10 -6.68
C ALA A 294 30.06 10.30 -5.91
N ALA A 295 29.95 10.69 -4.65
CA ALA A 295 31.07 10.81 -3.72
C ALA A 295 31.22 9.57 -2.84
N MET A 296 30.16 8.74 -2.77
CA MET A 296 30.16 7.49 -2.03
C MET A 296 29.58 6.37 -2.91
N VAL A 297 30.25 5.22 -2.92
CA VAL A 297 29.83 4.06 -3.72
C VAL A 297 29.94 2.78 -2.90
N GLY A 298 28.86 2.02 -2.84
CA GLY A 298 28.80 0.68 -2.25
C GLY A 298 27.97 -0.26 -3.11
N SER A 299 27.42 -1.30 -2.50
CA SER A 299 26.50 -2.21 -3.17
C SER A 299 25.49 -2.85 -2.22
N CYS A 300 24.36 -3.31 -2.76
CA CYS A 300 23.26 -3.85 -1.97
C CYS A 300 22.99 -5.33 -2.32
N CYS A 301 21.73 -5.79 -2.34
CA CYS A 301 21.36 -7.20 -2.45
C CYS A 301 22.04 -7.93 -3.62
N GLY A 302 22.46 -9.17 -3.34
CA GLY A 302 23.14 -10.05 -4.31
C GLY A 302 24.62 -9.75 -4.54
N THR A 303 25.23 -8.88 -3.73
CA THR A 303 26.66 -8.58 -3.75
C THR A 303 27.38 -9.12 -2.52
N GLY A 304 28.69 -9.31 -2.64
CA GLY A 304 29.57 -9.77 -1.55
C GLY A 304 30.90 -9.02 -1.52
N PRO A 305 31.85 -9.42 -0.65
CA PRO A 305 33.15 -8.76 -0.48
C PRO A 305 33.97 -8.63 -1.78
N GLU A 306 33.80 -9.54 -2.75
CA GLU A 306 34.43 -9.43 -4.06
C GLU A 306 33.95 -8.23 -4.88
N HIS A 307 32.68 -7.84 -4.76
CA HIS A 307 32.13 -6.66 -5.43
C HIS A 307 32.66 -5.40 -4.79
N THR A 308 32.65 -5.31 -3.46
CA THR A 308 33.24 -4.20 -2.70
C THR A 308 34.72 -4.03 -3.05
N ARG A 309 35.49 -5.12 -3.17
CA ARG A 309 36.89 -5.06 -3.58
C ARG A 309 37.07 -4.51 -4.99
N ALA A 310 36.18 -4.88 -5.93
CA ALA A 310 36.22 -4.35 -7.28
C ALA A 310 35.83 -2.87 -7.34
N ILE A 311 34.88 -2.43 -6.52
CA ILE A 311 34.50 -1.01 -6.36
C ILE A 311 35.70 -0.23 -5.79
N ALA A 312 36.24 -0.67 -4.65
CA ALA A 312 37.38 -0.03 -3.99
C ALA A 312 38.59 0.10 -4.91
N ALA A 313 38.95 -0.99 -5.62
CA ALA A 313 40.05 -0.95 -6.57
C ALA A 313 39.80 0.00 -7.75
N ALA A 314 38.54 0.16 -8.18
CA ALA A 314 38.19 1.03 -9.30
C ALA A 314 38.23 2.52 -8.90
N VAL A 315 37.80 2.87 -7.69
CA VAL A 315 37.75 4.27 -7.23
C VAL A 315 38.99 4.70 -6.44
N ALA A 316 39.95 3.81 -6.21
CA ALA A 316 41.17 4.08 -5.47
C ALA A 316 41.93 5.30 -6.03
N GLY A 317 42.20 6.28 -5.16
CA GLY A 317 42.93 7.49 -5.51
C GLY A 317 42.14 8.52 -6.34
N LEU A 318 40.84 8.30 -6.57
CA LEU A 318 39.97 9.31 -7.14
C LEU A 318 39.60 10.35 -6.07
N ALA A 319 39.84 11.61 -6.40
CA ALA A 319 39.29 12.72 -5.63
C ALA A 319 37.75 12.71 -5.72
N PRO A 320 37.04 13.19 -4.70
CA PRO A 320 35.59 13.33 -4.77
C PRO A 320 35.25 14.29 -5.92
N PRO A 321 34.15 14.04 -6.67
CA PRO A 321 33.79 14.88 -7.79
C PRO A 321 33.59 16.32 -7.31
N ALA A 322 34.28 17.27 -7.95
CA ALA A 322 34.04 18.69 -7.71
C ALA A 322 32.57 19.00 -7.96
N ALA A 323 31.95 19.84 -7.13
CA ALA A 323 30.56 20.28 -7.29
C ALA A 323 30.28 20.55 -8.78
N ARG A 324 29.40 19.74 -9.37
CA ARG A 324 29.21 19.60 -10.82
C ARG A 324 29.01 21.00 -11.41
N LYS A 325 29.96 21.50 -12.21
CA LYS A 325 29.72 22.72 -13.01
C LYS A 325 28.50 22.44 -13.87
N PRO A 326 27.55 23.37 -14.01
CA PRO A 326 26.36 23.14 -14.81
C PRO A 326 26.79 22.89 -16.25
N SER A 327 26.94 21.62 -16.64
CA SER A 327 27.04 21.24 -18.02
C SER A 327 25.61 21.23 -18.53
N VAL A 328 25.26 22.28 -19.26
CA VAL A 328 24.08 22.28 -20.11
C VAL A 328 24.33 21.22 -21.20
N SER A 329 24.09 19.95 -20.89
CA SER A 329 23.39 19.16 -21.88
C SER A 329 22.04 19.85 -22.01
N VAL A 330 21.65 20.15 -23.24
CA VAL A 330 20.27 20.53 -23.50
C VAL A 330 19.45 19.36 -22.98
N MET A 331 18.97 19.48 -21.74
CA MET A 331 17.77 18.79 -21.32
C MET A 331 16.80 19.13 -22.44
N ALA A 332 16.40 18.12 -23.22
CA ALA A 332 15.03 18.16 -23.68
C ALA A 332 14.26 18.54 -22.41
N ALA A 333 13.65 19.73 -22.44
CA ALA A 333 12.99 20.34 -21.29
C ALA A 333 12.31 19.19 -20.55
N PRO A 334 12.50 19.04 -19.21
CA PRO A 334 11.89 17.95 -18.47
C PRO A 334 10.47 17.88 -19.00
N GLU A 335 10.15 16.79 -19.71
CA GLU A 335 8.94 16.74 -20.52
C GLU A 335 7.88 17.21 -19.56
N GLU A 336 7.38 18.45 -19.77
CA GLU A 336 6.58 19.13 -18.77
C GLU A 336 5.53 18.09 -18.48
N ARG A 337 5.45 17.61 -17.23
CA ARG A 337 4.37 16.71 -16.79
C ARG A 337 3.17 17.23 -17.57
N PRO A 338 2.62 16.50 -18.56
CA PRO A 338 1.42 16.99 -19.21
C PRO A 338 0.51 17.23 -18.03
N ALA A 339 0.23 18.51 -17.74
CA ALA A 339 -0.15 18.94 -16.41
C ALA A 339 -1.24 17.99 -15.97
N THR A 340 -1.01 17.26 -14.87
CA THR A 340 -1.83 16.10 -14.51
C THR A 340 -3.27 16.52 -14.72
N PRO A 341 -3.96 16.02 -15.76
CA PRO A 341 -5.19 16.65 -16.19
C PRO A 341 -6.10 16.66 -14.98
N PRO A 342 -6.83 17.76 -14.72
CA PRO A 342 -7.71 17.82 -13.55
C PRO A 342 -8.55 16.54 -13.55
N PRO A 343 -8.64 15.85 -12.39
CA PRO A 343 -9.19 14.51 -12.34
C PRO A 343 -10.51 14.48 -13.09
N ARG A 344 -10.61 13.58 -14.06
CA ARG A 344 -11.79 13.53 -14.91
C ARG A 344 -12.99 13.26 -14.01
N GLN A 345 -13.99 14.13 -14.09
CA GLN A 345 -15.22 13.87 -13.36
C GLN A 345 -15.92 12.66 -13.97
N PRO A 346 -16.45 11.75 -13.15
CA PRO A 346 -17.24 10.63 -13.64
C PRO A 346 -18.42 11.13 -14.47
N ARG A 347 -18.61 10.56 -15.66
CA ARG A 347 -19.76 10.84 -16.51
C ARG A 347 -20.43 9.54 -16.91
N SER A 348 -21.66 9.34 -16.45
CA SER A 348 -22.52 8.22 -16.81
C SER A 348 -23.98 8.67 -16.69
N SER A 349 -24.89 7.95 -17.35
CA SER A 349 -26.33 8.20 -17.22
C SER A 349 -26.83 8.05 -15.78
N LEU A 350 -26.24 7.13 -15.02
CA LEU A 350 -26.54 6.95 -13.59
C LEU A 350 -26.07 8.14 -12.75
N ALA A 351 -24.84 8.61 -12.98
CA ALA A 351 -24.29 9.78 -12.30
C ALA A 351 -25.14 11.02 -12.58
N GLU A 352 -25.50 11.25 -13.85
CA GLU A 352 -26.38 12.36 -14.25
C GLU A 352 -27.75 12.27 -13.57
N ALA A 353 -28.34 11.08 -13.50
CA ALA A 353 -29.63 10.86 -12.84
C ALA A 353 -29.60 11.20 -11.34
N LEU A 354 -28.59 10.69 -10.62
CA LEU A 354 -28.43 10.95 -9.19
C LEU A 354 -28.12 12.43 -8.89
N VAL A 355 -27.24 13.06 -9.70
CA VAL A 355 -26.87 14.48 -9.54
C VAL A 355 -28.04 15.41 -9.84
N SER A 356 -28.90 15.07 -10.81
CA SER A 356 -30.12 15.82 -11.12
C SER A 356 -31.25 15.62 -10.12
N GLY A 357 -31.05 14.81 -9.06
CA GLY A 357 -32.06 14.55 -8.04
C GLY A 357 -33.18 13.61 -8.51
N ARG A 358 -33.03 12.95 -9.66
CA ARG A 358 -34.00 11.99 -10.16
C ARG A 358 -33.90 10.69 -9.38
N PHE A 359 -35.03 10.18 -8.90
CA PHE A 359 -35.05 8.90 -8.20
C PHE A 359 -34.65 7.76 -9.16
N VAL A 360 -33.57 7.04 -8.82
CA VAL A 360 -33.03 5.97 -9.68
C VAL A 360 -33.54 4.60 -9.28
N ARG A 361 -33.78 3.75 -10.28
CA ARG A 361 -34.17 2.34 -10.08
C ARG A 361 -33.12 1.43 -10.72
N VAL A 362 -32.49 0.60 -9.90
CA VAL A 362 -31.48 -0.36 -10.35
C VAL A 362 -32.01 -1.77 -10.14
N VAL A 363 -31.63 -2.73 -11.00
CA VAL A 363 -31.94 -4.15 -10.79
C VAL A 363 -30.65 -4.90 -10.53
N GLN A 364 -30.56 -5.57 -9.38
CA GLN A 364 -29.43 -6.44 -9.06
C GLN A 364 -29.66 -7.84 -9.63
N ILE A 365 -28.64 -8.36 -10.29
CA ILE A 365 -28.58 -9.71 -10.82
C ILE A 365 -27.31 -10.42 -10.34
N ASP A 366 -27.39 -11.74 -10.31
CA ASP A 366 -26.24 -12.58 -10.07
C ASP A 366 -25.72 -13.15 -11.39
N PRO A 367 -24.40 -13.16 -11.64
CA PRO A 367 -23.85 -13.81 -12.81
C PRO A 367 -24.13 -15.32 -12.81
N PRO A 368 -24.11 -15.99 -13.99
CA PRO A 368 -24.25 -17.44 -14.08
C PRO A 368 -23.00 -18.15 -13.52
N ARG A 369 -23.13 -19.44 -13.14
CA ARG A 369 -21.96 -20.27 -12.74
C ARG A 369 -21.07 -20.67 -13.92
N GLY A 370 -21.65 -20.82 -15.12
CA GLY A 370 -20.94 -21.22 -16.34
C GLY A 370 -20.83 -20.08 -17.35
N ALA A 371 -20.23 -20.36 -18.50
CA ALA A 371 -19.93 -19.36 -19.54
C ALA A 371 -21.15 -18.86 -20.35
N ASN A 372 -22.34 -19.44 -20.17
CA ASN A 372 -23.54 -19.03 -20.92
C ASN A 372 -24.34 -17.97 -20.15
N SER A 373 -24.33 -16.74 -20.69
CA SER A 373 -25.04 -15.55 -20.19
C SER A 373 -26.31 -15.19 -20.99
N SER A 374 -26.63 -15.91 -22.08
CA SER A 374 -27.68 -15.51 -23.03
C SER A 374 -29.05 -15.30 -22.39
N HIS A 375 -29.45 -16.19 -21.47
CA HIS A 375 -30.71 -16.05 -20.73
C HIS A 375 -30.73 -14.79 -19.85
N LEU A 376 -29.58 -14.45 -19.25
CA LEU A 376 -29.47 -13.29 -18.37
C LEU A 376 -29.50 -11.98 -19.17
N VAL A 377 -28.79 -11.93 -20.30
CA VAL A 377 -28.84 -10.79 -21.24
C VAL A 377 -30.25 -10.58 -21.76
N GLU A 378 -30.97 -11.63 -22.13
CA GLU A 378 -32.36 -11.53 -22.60
C GLU A 378 -33.33 -11.10 -21.49
N ALA A 379 -33.13 -11.58 -20.26
CA ALA A 379 -33.90 -11.13 -19.10
C ALA A 379 -33.68 -9.63 -18.84
N VAL A 380 -32.43 -9.15 -18.89
CA VAL A 380 -32.11 -7.72 -18.75
C VAL A 380 -32.76 -6.91 -19.88
N ARG A 381 -32.68 -7.38 -21.14
CA ARG A 381 -33.35 -6.74 -22.28
C ARG A 381 -34.85 -6.61 -22.04
N THR A 382 -35.49 -7.68 -21.57
CA THR A 382 -36.93 -7.70 -21.26
C THR A 382 -37.27 -6.71 -20.14
N ILE A 383 -36.47 -6.68 -19.06
CA ILE A 383 -36.68 -5.76 -17.95
C ILE A 383 -36.57 -4.31 -18.43
N ALA A 384 -35.53 -3.99 -19.20
CA ALA A 384 -35.26 -2.64 -19.69
C ALA A 384 -36.31 -2.12 -20.67
N THR A 385 -36.93 -2.98 -21.48
CA THR A 385 -38.00 -2.59 -22.40
C THR A 385 -39.36 -2.52 -21.73
N THR A 386 -39.58 -3.28 -20.65
CA THR A 386 -40.89 -3.38 -19.97
C THR A 386 -41.01 -2.39 -18.81
N ALA A 387 -39.91 -2.07 -18.14
CA ALA A 387 -39.89 -1.17 -17.00
C ALA A 387 -38.76 -0.14 -17.10
N ALA A 388 -39.00 1.05 -16.55
CA ALA A 388 -37.99 2.09 -16.46
C ALA A 388 -36.99 1.75 -15.34
N ILE A 389 -35.86 1.15 -15.74
CA ILE A 389 -34.67 0.97 -14.91
C ILE A 389 -33.54 1.84 -15.45
N ASP A 390 -32.66 2.30 -14.56
CA ASP A 390 -31.53 3.18 -14.88
C ASP A 390 -30.22 2.41 -15.06
N ALA A 391 -30.05 1.32 -14.33
CA ALA A 391 -28.89 0.47 -14.43
C ALA A 391 -29.17 -0.96 -13.94
N VAL A 392 -28.22 -1.85 -14.21
CA VAL A 392 -28.17 -3.21 -13.67
C VAL A 392 -26.94 -3.37 -12.78
N ASP A 393 -27.17 -3.73 -11.52
CA ASP A 393 -26.13 -4.08 -10.55
C ASP A 393 -25.74 -5.55 -10.67
N ILE A 394 -24.45 -5.86 -10.65
CA ILE A 394 -23.95 -7.22 -10.95
C ILE A 394 -23.00 -7.67 -9.85
N ASN A 395 -23.45 -8.65 -9.07
CA ASN A 395 -22.68 -9.23 -7.97
C ASN A 395 -21.39 -9.90 -8.46
N SER A 396 -20.33 -9.86 -7.65
CA SER A 396 -19.08 -10.59 -7.91
C SER A 396 -18.93 -11.78 -6.97
N ASN A 397 -19.01 -13.00 -7.52
CA ASN A 397 -18.81 -14.26 -6.79
C ASN A 397 -19.54 -14.26 -5.41
N PRO A 398 -20.87 -14.03 -5.38
CA PRO A 398 -21.64 -13.93 -4.14
C PRO A 398 -21.51 -15.20 -3.30
N LEU A 399 -21.42 -15.02 -1.97
CA LEU A 399 -21.12 -16.04 -0.97
C LEU A 399 -19.77 -16.74 -1.17
N GLY A 400 -18.81 -16.10 -1.84
CA GLY A 400 -17.49 -16.68 -2.13
C GLY A 400 -17.55 -17.86 -3.11
N ARG A 401 -18.59 -17.93 -3.94
CA ARG A 401 -18.83 -19.06 -4.87
C ARG A 401 -18.57 -18.66 -6.30
N LEU A 402 -17.94 -19.54 -7.06
CA LEU A 402 -17.63 -19.32 -8.47
C LEU A 402 -18.86 -18.89 -9.26
N ARG A 403 -18.69 -17.76 -9.94
CA ARG A 403 -19.57 -17.15 -10.94
C ARG A 403 -18.74 -16.56 -12.08
N MET A 404 -19.41 -16.30 -13.20
CA MET A 404 -18.86 -15.48 -14.26
C MET A 404 -18.46 -14.11 -13.70
N ASP A 405 -17.33 -13.60 -14.18
CA ASP A 405 -16.81 -12.30 -13.77
C ASP A 405 -17.82 -11.16 -14.05
N SER A 406 -18.01 -10.30 -13.05
CA SER A 406 -19.00 -9.22 -13.08
C SER A 406 -18.68 -8.16 -14.13
N LEU A 407 -17.40 -7.82 -14.34
CA LEU A 407 -16.96 -6.80 -15.31
C LEU A 407 -17.16 -7.27 -16.75
N TRP A 408 -16.84 -8.53 -17.04
CA TRP A 408 -17.05 -9.11 -18.36
C TRP A 408 -18.54 -9.25 -18.69
N LEU A 409 -19.35 -9.71 -17.73
CA LEU A 409 -20.80 -9.78 -17.91
C LEU A 409 -21.43 -8.39 -18.07
N ALA A 410 -20.96 -7.40 -17.29
CA ALA A 410 -21.37 -6.00 -17.44
C ALA A 410 -21.12 -5.49 -18.86
N ALA A 411 -19.91 -5.69 -19.39
CA ALA A 411 -19.55 -5.24 -20.72
C ALA A 411 -20.43 -5.88 -21.81
N GLU A 412 -20.76 -7.18 -21.66
CA GLU A 412 -21.69 -7.86 -22.55
C GLU A 412 -23.10 -7.26 -22.46
N ILE A 413 -23.63 -7.06 -21.24
CA ILE A 413 -24.96 -6.46 -21.04
C ILE A 413 -25.05 -5.06 -21.63
N GLU A 414 -24.07 -4.18 -21.37
CA GLU A 414 -24.07 -2.82 -21.93
C GLU A 414 -24.04 -2.85 -23.46
N ARG A 415 -23.20 -3.71 -24.06
CA ARG A 415 -23.10 -3.84 -25.52
C ARG A 415 -24.40 -4.34 -26.14
N GLU A 416 -25.04 -5.33 -25.54
CA GLU A 416 -26.21 -5.99 -26.12
C GLU A 416 -27.52 -5.25 -25.85
N THR A 417 -27.63 -4.55 -24.73
CA THR A 417 -28.90 -3.94 -24.25
C THR A 417 -28.86 -2.41 -24.18
N GLY A 418 -27.68 -1.80 -24.14
CA GLY A 418 -27.52 -0.36 -23.93
C GLY A 418 -27.84 0.14 -22.52
N VAL A 419 -28.21 -0.76 -21.60
CA VAL A 419 -28.51 -0.42 -20.20
C VAL A 419 -27.19 -0.28 -19.45
N ALA A 420 -27.02 0.81 -18.71
CA ALA A 420 -25.83 1.01 -17.88
C ALA A 420 -25.71 -0.09 -16.82
N THR A 421 -24.48 -0.41 -16.43
CA THR A 421 -24.21 -1.44 -15.42
C THR A 421 -23.42 -0.91 -14.23
N ILE A 422 -23.51 -1.62 -13.11
CA ILE A 422 -22.76 -1.41 -11.88
C ILE A 422 -22.16 -2.76 -11.46
N PRO A 423 -21.07 -3.22 -12.11
CA PRO A 423 -20.39 -4.43 -11.68
C PRO A 423 -19.68 -4.23 -10.34
N HIS A 424 -19.73 -5.26 -9.50
CA HIS A 424 -19.00 -5.31 -8.25
C HIS A 424 -17.53 -5.60 -8.49
N VAL A 425 -16.64 -4.88 -7.81
CA VAL A 425 -15.19 -5.10 -7.82
C VAL A 425 -14.74 -5.35 -6.39
N THR A 426 -13.96 -6.42 -6.18
CA THR A 426 -13.55 -6.89 -4.85
C THR A 426 -12.06 -7.18 -4.78
N PRO A 427 -11.38 -6.75 -3.70
CA PRO A 427 -9.98 -7.10 -3.47
C PRO A 427 -9.76 -8.55 -3.06
N ARG A 428 -10.84 -9.29 -2.75
CA ARG A 428 -10.79 -10.71 -2.38
C ARG A 428 -10.18 -11.58 -3.48
N ASP A 429 -10.52 -11.30 -4.73
CA ASP A 429 -10.26 -12.21 -5.87
C ASP A 429 -8.97 -11.85 -6.63
N ALA A 430 -8.44 -10.63 -6.49
CA ALA A 430 -7.30 -10.15 -7.26
C ALA A 430 -6.41 -9.19 -6.47
N GLY A 431 -5.10 -9.22 -6.72
CA GLY A 431 -4.16 -8.25 -6.18
C GLY A 431 -4.26 -6.91 -6.90
N ILE A 432 -3.69 -5.85 -6.32
CA ILE A 432 -3.82 -4.47 -6.82
C ILE A 432 -3.56 -4.30 -8.33
N MET A 433 -2.45 -4.84 -8.83
CA MET A 433 -2.11 -4.79 -10.25
C MET A 433 -3.16 -5.51 -11.13
N GLY A 434 -3.74 -6.61 -10.64
CA GLY A 434 -4.82 -7.33 -11.32
C GLY A 434 -6.10 -6.51 -11.37
N LEU A 435 -6.46 -5.85 -10.27
CA LEU A 435 -7.61 -4.95 -10.18
C LEU A 435 -7.46 -3.75 -11.12
N GLU A 436 -6.32 -3.07 -11.11
CA GLU A 436 -6.05 -1.94 -12.00
C GLU A 436 -6.12 -2.35 -13.48
N ALA A 437 -5.56 -3.52 -13.83
CA ALA A 437 -5.65 -4.07 -15.19
C ALA A 437 -7.10 -4.38 -15.61
N GLN A 438 -7.90 -4.98 -14.71
CA GLN A 438 -9.33 -5.23 -14.93
C GLN A 438 -10.10 -3.92 -15.11
N LEU A 439 -9.82 -2.90 -14.30
CA LEU A 439 -10.45 -1.58 -14.37
C LEU A 439 -10.12 -0.87 -15.69
N LEU A 440 -8.86 -0.88 -16.14
CA LEU A 440 -8.49 -0.33 -17.45
C LEU A 440 -9.24 -1.04 -18.59
N GLY A 441 -9.35 -2.37 -18.52
CA GLY A 441 -10.12 -3.17 -19.47
C GLY A 441 -11.60 -2.82 -19.46
N ALA A 442 -12.22 -2.73 -18.28
CA ALA A 442 -13.63 -2.40 -18.10
C ALA A 442 -13.94 -0.98 -18.61
N TRP A 443 -13.08 -0.01 -18.31
CA TRP A 443 -13.22 1.35 -18.84
C TRP A 443 -13.18 1.35 -20.37
N ARG A 444 -12.24 0.61 -20.98
CA ARG A 444 -12.16 0.50 -22.43
C ARG A 444 -13.40 -0.19 -23.02
N ALA A 445 -14.00 -1.14 -22.31
CA ALA A 445 -15.19 -1.87 -22.72
C ALA A 445 -16.49 -1.03 -22.64
N GLY A 446 -16.45 0.14 -22.00
CA GLY A 446 -17.59 1.06 -21.91
C GLY A 446 -18.11 1.27 -20.50
N ILE A 447 -17.68 0.47 -19.52
CA ILE A 447 -18.17 0.52 -18.14
C ILE A 447 -17.82 1.88 -17.51
N ARG A 448 -18.83 2.54 -16.93
CA ARG A 448 -18.67 3.85 -16.27
C ARG A 448 -19.02 3.86 -14.79
N ASN A 449 -19.73 2.86 -14.29
CA ASN A 449 -20.09 2.76 -12.87
C ASN A 449 -19.51 1.48 -12.28
N LEU A 450 -19.17 1.51 -11.00
CA LEU A 450 -18.67 0.34 -10.27
C LEU A 450 -19.25 0.34 -8.87
N LEU A 451 -19.37 -0.84 -8.26
CA LEU A 451 -19.54 -0.95 -6.82
C LEU A 451 -18.28 -1.59 -6.22
N ALA A 452 -17.49 -0.79 -5.50
CA ALA A 452 -16.35 -1.31 -4.75
C ALA A 452 -16.85 -1.93 -3.44
N ILE A 453 -16.57 -3.22 -3.24
CA ILE A 453 -16.96 -3.96 -2.03
C ILE A 453 -15.81 -4.84 -1.53
N THR A 454 -15.79 -5.14 -0.23
CA THR A 454 -14.80 -6.06 0.34
C THR A 454 -14.89 -7.46 -0.30
N GLY A 455 -16.11 -7.91 -0.61
CA GLY A 455 -16.39 -9.28 -1.07
C GLY A 455 -16.67 -10.23 0.09
N ASP A 456 -17.48 -11.24 -0.16
CA ASP A 456 -17.79 -12.28 0.83
C ASP A 456 -16.58 -13.19 1.05
N PRO A 457 -16.15 -13.47 2.29
CA PRO A 457 -14.99 -14.31 2.56
C PRO A 457 -15.03 -15.66 1.81
N SER A 458 -13.89 -16.10 1.26
CA SER A 458 -13.81 -17.40 0.55
C SER A 458 -14.26 -18.59 1.40
N THR A 459 -14.18 -18.46 2.73
CA THR A 459 -14.59 -19.48 3.72
C THR A 459 -16.10 -19.77 3.71
N LEU A 460 -16.92 -18.86 3.17
CA LEU A 460 -18.36 -19.09 2.92
C LEU A 460 -18.62 -19.90 1.63
N GLY A 461 -17.60 -20.01 0.78
CA GLY A 461 -17.62 -20.63 -0.53
C GLY A 461 -17.51 -22.16 -0.52
N ASP A 462 -17.43 -22.74 -1.72
CA ASP A 462 -17.29 -24.19 -1.96
C ASP A 462 -15.83 -24.63 -2.23
N TYR A 463 -14.85 -23.77 -1.94
CA TYR A 463 -13.41 -23.99 -2.17
C TYR A 463 -12.65 -24.20 -0.85
N PRO A 464 -12.45 -25.46 -0.40
CA PRO A 464 -11.75 -25.72 0.87
C PRO A 464 -10.27 -25.28 0.80
N GLY A 465 -9.83 -24.52 1.79
CA GLY A 465 -8.43 -24.10 1.95
C GLY A 465 -7.98 -22.93 1.05
N HIS A 466 -8.88 -22.29 0.31
CA HIS A 466 -8.56 -21.12 -0.49
C HIS A 466 -8.42 -19.86 0.37
N MET A 467 -7.36 -19.09 0.13
CA MET A 467 -7.09 -17.82 0.83
C MET A 467 -7.56 -16.63 0.00
N ASP A 468 -8.17 -15.64 0.65
CA ASP A 468 -8.47 -14.36 0.00
C ASP A 468 -7.17 -13.62 -0.37
N VAL A 469 -7.14 -12.93 -1.51
CA VAL A 469 -5.96 -12.19 -1.97
C VAL A 469 -5.75 -10.94 -1.12
N ASN A 470 -6.77 -10.08 -1.03
CA ASN A 470 -6.85 -8.92 -0.13
C ASN A 470 -5.54 -8.10 -0.04
N HIS A 471 -4.83 -7.92 -1.17
CA HIS A 471 -3.59 -7.13 -1.20
C HIS A 471 -3.84 -5.68 -0.76
N VAL A 472 -5.04 -5.18 -1.02
CA VAL A 472 -5.53 -3.87 -0.56
C VAL A 472 -6.88 -4.06 0.12
N ASP A 473 -7.22 -3.18 1.05
CA ASP A 473 -8.57 -3.14 1.61
C ASP A 473 -9.53 -2.31 0.74
N ILE A 474 -10.78 -2.18 1.20
CA ILE A 474 -11.80 -1.41 0.48
C ILE A 474 -11.47 0.09 0.38
N PHE A 475 -10.80 0.67 1.38
CA PHE A 475 -10.46 2.09 1.37
C PHE A 475 -9.37 2.34 0.32
N GLU A 476 -8.37 1.48 0.29
CA GLU A 476 -7.28 1.57 -0.68
C GLU A 476 -7.73 1.25 -2.10
N LEU A 477 -8.68 0.32 -2.30
CA LEU A 477 -9.29 0.12 -3.61
C LEU A 477 -9.99 1.40 -4.11
N VAL A 478 -10.76 2.08 -3.27
CA VAL A 478 -11.43 3.34 -3.64
C VAL A 478 -10.41 4.46 -3.89
N ARG A 479 -9.37 4.59 -3.06
CA ARG A 479 -8.25 5.53 -3.28
C ARG A 479 -7.55 5.26 -4.61
N THR A 480 -7.33 3.99 -4.95
CA THR A 480 -6.71 3.58 -6.21
C THR A 480 -7.57 3.97 -7.40
N ILE A 481 -8.86 3.67 -7.38
CA ILE A 481 -9.78 4.08 -8.47
C ILE A 481 -9.77 5.60 -8.66
N ARG A 482 -9.70 6.37 -7.56
CA ARG A 482 -9.56 7.83 -7.61
C ARG A 482 -8.20 8.28 -8.18
N ARG A 483 -7.08 7.64 -7.82
CA ARG A 483 -5.76 7.92 -8.39
C ARG A 483 -5.72 7.64 -9.89
N MET A 484 -6.33 6.55 -10.34
CA MET A 484 -6.46 6.23 -11.77
C MET A 484 -7.22 7.32 -12.53
N ALA A 485 -8.27 7.90 -11.93
CA ALA A 485 -8.99 9.05 -12.51
C ALA A 485 -8.16 10.34 -12.59
N ALA A 486 -7.11 10.44 -11.77
CA ALA A 486 -6.08 11.46 -11.85
C ALA A 486 -4.93 11.09 -12.80
N GLY A 487 -4.98 9.95 -13.49
CA GLY A 487 -3.96 9.53 -14.45
C GLY A 487 -2.74 8.90 -13.80
N GLU A 488 -2.88 8.32 -12.61
CA GLU A 488 -1.79 7.64 -11.90
C GLU A 488 -2.22 6.24 -11.48
N ASP A 489 -1.30 5.27 -11.57
CA ASP A 489 -1.48 3.93 -11.00
C ASP A 489 -1.30 3.95 -9.47
N TRP A 490 -1.49 2.81 -8.83
CA TRP A 490 -1.35 2.64 -7.39
C TRP A 490 0.03 3.11 -6.86
N SER A 491 1.08 2.95 -7.68
CA SER A 491 2.47 3.33 -7.36
C SER A 491 2.82 4.77 -7.79
N GLY A 492 1.87 5.53 -8.35
CA GLY A 492 2.09 6.89 -8.83
C GLY A 492 2.69 6.99 -10.23
N ASN A 493 2.77 5.89 -10.99
CA ASN A 493 3.22 5.96 -12.39
C ASN A 493 2.10 6.50 -13.27
N PRO A 494 2.43 7.28 -14.32
CA PRO A 494 1.40 7.84 -15.20
C PRO A 494 0.65 6.77 -15.98
N ILE A 495 -0.68 6.85 -15.96
CA ILE A 495 -1.62 6.12 -16.81
C ILE A 495 -2.05 7.07 -17.92
N GLY A 496 -1.83 6.68 -19.17
CA GLY A 496 -2.11 7.51 -20.35
C GLY A 496 -3.52 8.10 -20.39
N ASP A 497 -4.54 7.33 -20.77
CA ASP A 497 -5.94 7.80 -20.80
C ASP A 497 -6.64 7.42 -19.48
N PRO A 498 -6.90 8.38 -18.57
CA PRO A 498 -7.36 8.07 -17.21
C PRO A 498 -8.83 7.60 -17.19
N PRO A 499 -9.14 6.47 -16.53
CA PRO A 499 -10.51 6.04 -16.31
C PRO A 499 -11.17 6.80 -15.16
N ALA A 500 -12.38 7.31 -15.38
CA ALA A 500 -13.13 8.11 -14.39
C ALA A 500 -14.46 7.45 -14.05
N PHE A 501 -14.40 6.42 -13.20
CA PHE A 501 -15.58 5.67 -12.77
C PHE A 501 -16.44 6.43 -11.77
N PHE A 502 -17.75 6.29 -11.89
CA PHE A 502 -18.70 6.65 -10.86
C PHE A 502 -18.74 5.51 -9.85
N THR A 503 -17.98 5.66 -8.76
CA THR A 503 -17.68 4.55 -7.83
C THR A 503 -18.62 4.57 -6.64
N GLY A 504 -19.35 3.48 -6.44
CA GLY A 504 -20.19 3.24 -5.28
C GLY A 504 -19.46 2.43 -4.21
N VAL A 505 -19.98 2.49 -2.98
CA VAL A 505 -19.55 1.62 -1.88
C VAL A 505 -20.75 1.08 -1.09
N ALA A 506 -20.58 -0.06 -0.45
CA ALA A 506 -21.62 -0.67 0.37
C ALA A 506 -21.61 -0.16 1.84
N VAL A 507 -22.79 -0.12 2.47
CA VAL A 507 -22.96 0.10 3.93
C VAL A 507 -23.97 -0.87 4.54
N ASN A 508 -23.72 -1.39 5.73
CA ASN A 508 -24.68 -2.25 6.44
C ASN A 508 -25.46 -1.48 7.53
N PRO A 509 -26.75 -1.11 7.31
CA PRO A 509 -27.54 -0.42 8.33
C PRO A 509 -27.90 -1.29 9.54
N HIS A 510 -27.72 -2.61 9.45
CA HIS A 510 -27.89 -3.58 10.54
C HIS A 510 -26.57 -4.00 11.20
N ALA A 511 -25.49 -3.25 10.99
CA ALA A 511 -24.23 -3.52 11.67
C ALA A 511 -24.43 -3.55 13.20
N ALA A 512 -23.85 -4.55 13.86
CA ALA A 512 -23.95 -4.70 15.31
C ALA A 512 -23.37 -3.49 16.05
N ASP A 513 -22.29 -2.92 15.50
CA ASP A 513 -21.75 -1.62 15.87
C ASP A 513 -22.01 -0.61 14.73
N LEU A 514 -23.15 0.06 14.81
CA LEU A 514 -23.57 1.04 13.80
C LEU A 514 -22.66 2.29 13.80
N ALA A 515 -22.09 2.66 14.94
CA ALA A 515 -21.17 3.80 15.03
C ALA A 515 -19.87 3.51 14.29
N HIS A 516 -19.32 2.31 14.46
CA HIS A 516 -18.17 1.85 13.70
C HIS A 516 -18.46 1.75 12.19
N GLU A 517 -19.62 1.22 11.81
CA GLU A 517 -20.00 1.16 10.38
C GLU A 517 -20.17 2.56 9.76
N ALA A 518 -20.71 3.52 10.51
CA ALA A 518 -20.79 4.92 10.08
C ALA A 518 -19.39 5.54 9.90
N ASP A 519 -18.44 5.27 10.79
CA ASP A 519 -17.05 5.72 10.66
C ASP A 519 -16.38 5.12 9.40
N ARG A 520 -16.54 3.82 9.18
CA ARG A 520 -16.08 3.16 7.95
C ARG A 520 -16.71 3.79 6.71
N LEU A 521 -18.00 4.13 6.76
CA LEU A 521 -18.67 4.80 5.64
C LEU A 521 -18.08 6.19 5.37
N ARG A 522 -17.80 7.01 6.40
CA ARG A 522 -17.13 8.32 6.24
C ARG A 522 -15.78 8.17 5.54
N ARG A 523 -14.95 7.22 5.98
CA ARG A 523 -13.64 6.94 5.38
C ARG A 523 -13.75 6.50 3.91
N LYS A 524 -14.78 5.71 3.54
CA LYS A 524 -15.04 5.34 2.14
C LYS A 524 -15.41 6.56 1.28
N ILE A 525 -16.19 7.49 1.82
CA ILE A 525 -16.55 8.74 1.15
C ILE A 525 -15.31 9.62 0.96
N GLU A 526 -14.51 9.81 2.01
CA GLU A 526 -13.25 10.58 1.97
C GLU A 526 -12.25 10.01 0.97
N ALA A 527 -12.19 8.67 0.85
CA ALA A 527 -11.36 7.99 -0.15
C ALA A 527 -11.79 8.31 -1.60
N GLY A 528 -13.07 8.64 -1.83
CA GLY A 528 -13.57 9.05 -3.14
C GLY A 528 -14.87 8.37 -3.60
N ALA A 529 -15.61 7.70 -2.72
CA ALA A 529 -16.90 7.12 -3.10
C ALA A 529 -17.90 8.21 -3.52
N SER A 530 -18.58 7.99 -4.64
CA SER A 530 -19.52 8.93 -5.26
C SER A 530 -20.99 8.60 -4.99
N PHE A 531 -21.30 7.37 -4.57
CA PHE A 531 -22.63 6.97 -4.11
C PHE A 531 -22.54 5.78 -3.14
N ILE A 532 -23.67 5.46 -2.49
CA ILE A 532 -23.76 4.42 -1.47
C ILE A 532 -24.84 3.41 -1.88
N MET A 533 -24.58 2.12 -1.66
CA MET A 533 -25.60 1.07 -1.70
C MET A 533 -25.75 0.45 -0.31
N SER A 534 -26.98 0.42 0.21
CA SER A 534 -27.23 -0.25 1.49
C SER A 534 -27.15 -1.76 1.33
N GLN A 535 -26.77 -2.50 2.38
CA GLN A 535 -27.13 -3.90 2.50
C GLN A 535 -28.64 -4.03 2.69
N VAL A 536 -29.17 -5.24 2.49
CA VAL A 536 -30.60 -5.53 2.60
C VAL A 536 -31.12 -5.30 4.01
N PHE A 537 -32.24 -4.59 4.09
CA PHE A 537 -33.05 -4.45 5.29
C PHE A 537 -34.54 -4.54 4.92
N PHE A 538 -35.40 -4.79 5.91
CA PHE A 538 -36.84 -4.95 5.71
C PHE A 538 -37.69 -3.96 6.51
N GLU A 539 -37.07 -3.01 7.21
CA GLU A 539 -37.72 -1.92 7.93
C GLU A 539 -36.80 -0.68 7.97
N TRP A 540 -37.37 0.52 8.08
CA TRP A 540 -36.61 1.78 7.95
C TRP A 540 -35.79 2.16 9.19
N ALA A 541 -36.17 1.73 10.39
CA ALA A 541 -35.55 2.15 11.64
C ALA A 541 -34.00 2.00 11.70
N PRO A 542 -33.36 0.94 11.17
CA PRO A 542 -31.90 0.84 11.06
C PRO A 542 -31.30 1.86 10.09
N TRP A 543 -31.95 2.12 8.96
CA TRP A 543 -31.54 3.13 7.99
C TRP A 543 -31.65 4.54 8.57
N GLU A 544 -32.76 4.86 9.23
CA GLU A 544 -32.98 6.15 9.90
C GLU A 544 -31.91 6.43 10.97
N ARG A 545 -31.61 5.44 11.83
CA ARG A 545 -30.52 5.54 12.80
C ARG A 545 -29.16 5.77 12.15
N LEU A 546 -28.89 5.18 10.99
CA LEU A 546 -27.67 5.46 10.23
C LEU A 546 -27.68 6.92 9.76
N LEU A 547 -28.79 7.42 9.19
CA LEU A 547 -28.89 8.81 8.75
C LEU A 547 -28.71 9.82 9.89
N GLU A 548 -29.23 9.53 11.08
CA GLU A 548 -29.05 10.37 12.28
C GLU A 548 -27.57 10.57 12.63
N LEU A 549 -26.73 9.55 12.48
CA LEU A 549 -25.28 9.65 12.68
C LEU A 549 -24.59 10.58 11.66
N PHE A 550 -25.24 10.89 10.55
CA PHE A 550 -24.79 11.84 9.53
C PHE A 550 -25.58 13.17 9.57
N GLY A 551 -26.37 13.41 10.60
CA GLY A 551 -27.14 14.66 10.74
C GLY A 551 -28.42 14.69 9.91
N GLY A 552 -28.98 13.53 9.55
CA GLY A 552 -30.25 13.39 8.84
C GLY A 552 -30.13 13.14 7.33
N GLY A 553 -28.91 13.10 6.79
CA GLY A 553 -28.67 12.82 5.37
C GLY A 553 -27.23 12.44 5.09
N LEU A 554 -27.00 11.71 4.00
CA LEU A 554 -25.67 11.28 3.59
C LEU A 554 -25.02 12.33 2.66
N PRO A 555 -23.68 12.50 2.70
CA PRO A 555 -22.98 13.50 1.88
C PRO A 555 -22.93 13.15 0.40
N VAL A 556 -23.22 11.90 0.05
CA VAL A 556 -23.34 11.41 -1.32
C VAL A 556 -24.65 10.64 -1.48
N PRO A 557 -25.19 10.53 -2.72
CA PRO A 557 -26.47 9.85 -2.95
C PRO A 557 -26.44 8.39 -2.50
N ALA A 558 -27.58 7.90 -2.00
CA ALA A 558 -27.75 6.52 -1.58
C ALA A 558 -28.83 5.79 -2.36
N LEU A 559 -28.57 4.51 -2.63
CA LEU A 559 -29.53 3.54 -3.15
C LEU A 559 -29.81 2.50 -2.06
N VAL A 560 -31.08 2.33 -1.72
CA VAL A 560 -31.50 1.35 -0.71
C VAL A 560 -31.97 0.05 -1.35
N ALA A 561 -31.65 -1.04 -0.66
CA ALA A 561 -31.98 -2.39 -1.11
C ALA A 561 -33.48 -2.70 -0.95
N VAL A 562 -34.10 -3.27 -1.97
CA VAL A 562 -35.46 -3.82 -1.89
C VAL A 562 -35.44 -5.27 -2.40
N TRP A 563 -35.74 -6.21 -1.50
CA TRP A 563 -35.78 -7.64 -1.83
C TRP A 563 -37.20 -8.22 -1.63
N PRO A 564 -37.90 -8.65 -2.70
CA PRO A 564 -39.16 -9.38 -2.55
C PRO A 564 -38.94 -10.79 -1.98
N LEU A 565 -39.46 -11.03 -0.77
CA LEU A 565 -39.41 -12.35 -0.12
C LEU A 565 -40.42 -13.30 -0.78
N THR A 566 -39.94 -14.19 -1.64
CA THR A 566 -40.80 -15.11 -2.41
C THR A 566 -41.35 -16.29 -1.61
N SER A 567 -40.84 -16.55 -0.41
CA SER A 567 -41.29 -17.64 0.48
C SER A 567 -40.82 -17.43 1.93
N LEU A 568 -41.51 -18.06 2.88
CA LEU A 568 -41.05 -18.15 4.27
C LEU A 568 -39.66 -18.79 4.37
N LYS A 569 -39.39 -19.84 3.57
CA LYS A 569 -38.08 -20.51 3.56
C LYS A 569 -36.93 -19.56 3.21
N LEU A 570 -37.14 -18.67 2.23
CA LEU A 570 -36.16 -17.65 1.89
C LEU A 570 -35.96 -16.68 3.06
N ALA A 571 -37.04 -16.20 3.66
CA ALA A 571 -36.98 -15.27 4.78
C ALA A 571 -36.22 -15.85 5.99
N LEU A 572 -36.52 -17.10 6.38
CA LEU A 572 -35.83 -17.79 7.46
C LEU A 572 -34.33 -17.97 7.16
N ARG A 573 -33.98 -18.37 5.93
CA ARG A 573 -32.58 -18.50 5.52
C ARG A 573 -31.85 -17.16 5.61
N LEU A 574 -32.44 -16.08 5.11
CA LEU A 574 -31.82 -14.76 5.17
C LEU A 574 -31.61 -14.32 6.62
N HIS A 575 -32.60 -14.53 7.48
CA HIS A 575 -32.54 -14.11 8.88
C HIS A 575 -31.53 -14.90 9.72
N TYR A 576 -31.46 -16.22 9.53
CA TYR A 576 -30.67 -17.10 10.40
C TYR A 576 -29.34 -17.56 9.80
N GLU A 577 -29.18 -17.54 8.47
CA GLU A 577 -28.01 -18.11 7.79
C GLU A 577 -27.17 -17.08 7.00
N VAL A 578 -27.66 -15.84 6.83
CA VAL A 578 -26.94 -14.79 6.10
C VAL A 578 -26.53 -13.66 7.04
N PRO A 579 -25.22 -13.49 7.32
CA PRO A 579 -24.75 -12.44 8.22
C PRO A 579 -25.21 -11.04 7.81
N GLY A 580 -25.71 -10.28 8.77
CA GLY A 580 -26.08 -8.87 8.58
C GLY A 580 -27.42 -8.63 7.87
N ILE A 581 -28.25 -9.66 7.64
CA ILE A 581 -29.62 -9.50 7.17
C ILE A 581 -30.58 -9.91 8.29
N LEU A 582 -31.46 -8.98 8.69
CA LEU A 582 -32.48 -9.22 9.70
C LEU A 582 -33.87 -9.04 9.10
N VAL A 583 -34.72 -10.06 9.24
CA VAL A 583 -36.13 -9.99 8.84
C VAL A 583 -36.94 -9.73 10.11
N PRO A 584 -37.74 -8.65 10.19
CA PRO A 584 -38.55 -8.35 11.37
C PRO A 584 -39.46 -9.51 11.75
N GLU A 585 -39.59 -9.80 13.04
CA GLU A 585 -40.40 -10.90 13.56
C GLU A 585 -41.85 -10.82 13.07
N GLU A 586 -42.41 -9.61 13.01
CA GLU A 586 -43.75 -9.38 12.47
C GLU A 586 -43.89 -9.81 11.01
N LEU A 587 -42.86 -9.55 10.19
CA LEU A 587 -42.87 -9.97 8.79
C LEU A 587 -42.73 -11.49 8.68
N LEU A 588 -41.89 -12.12 9.51
CA LEU A 588 -41.78 -13.58 9.55
C LEU A 588 -43.12 -14.25 9.91
N ARG A 589 -43.81 -13.73 10.93
CA ARG A 589 -45.15 -14.22 11.34
C ARG A 589 -46.17 -14.07 10.22
N ARG A 590 -46.23 -12.90 9.56
CA ARG A 590 -47.13 -12.67 8.42
C ARG A 590 -46.85 -13.61 7.24
N LEU A 591 -45.57 -13.93 6.99
CA LEU A 591 -45.19 -14.89 5.96
C LEU A 591 -45.59 -16.32 6.31
N GLU A 592 -45.48 -16.69 7.60
CA GLU A 592 -45.90 -17.99 8.11
C GLU A 592 -47.43 -18.16 8.03
N ASP A 593 -48.19 -17.19 8.53
CA ASP A 593 -49.66 -17.18 8.50
C ASP A 593 -50.22 -17.25 7.07
N ALA A 594 -49.51 -16.67 6.10
CA ALA A 594 -49.92 -16.68 4.70
C ALA A 594 -49.70 -18.04 3.99
N GLY A 595 -48.90 -18.94 4.56
CA GLY A 595 -48.63 -20.27 4.02
C GLY A 595 -48.24 -20.25 2.52
N PRO A 596 -48.99 -20.93 1.62
CA PRO A 596 -48.71 -20.91 0.17
C PRO A 596 -48.71 -19.52 -0.47
N GLN A 597 -49.34 -18.52 0.16
CA GLN A 597 -49.40 -17.13 -0.31
C GLN A 597 -48.26 -16.25 0.25
N ALA A 598 -47.29 -16.81 0.98
CA ALA A 598 -46.17 -16.06 1.55
C ALA A 598 -45.47 -15.15 0.54
N GLY A 599 -45.28 -15.61 -0.70
CA GLY A 599 -44.66 -14.79 -1.76
C GLY A 599 -45.44 -13.51 -2.07
N ARG A 600 -46.78 -13.52 -1.96
CA ARG A 600 -47.61 -12.32 -2.14
C ARG A 600 -47.37 -11.30 -1.03
N VAL A 601 -47.31 -11.75 0.22
CA VAL A 601 -47.02 -10.91 1.39
C VAL A 601 -45.64 -10.28 1.29
N GLY A 602 -44.63 -11.07 0.89
CA GLY A 602 -43.27 -10.56 0.68
C GLY A 602 -43.17 -9.54 -0.46
N THR A 603 -43.88 -9.75 -1.57
CA THR A 603 -43.96 -8.76 -2.66
C THR A 603 -44.68 -7.49 -2.23
N GLU A 604 -45.78 -7.59 -1.49
CA GLU A 604 -46.51 -6.43 -0.95
C GLU A 604 -45.62 -5.59 0.00
N HIS A 605 -44.87 -6.27 0.87
CA HIS A 605 -43.91 -5.62 1.76
C HIS A 605 -42.79 -4.90 0.98
N ALA A 606 -42.24 -5.56 -0.05
CA ALA A 606 -41.23 -4.94 -0.92
C ALA A 606 -41.79 -3.74 -1.71
N ARG A 607 -43.04 -3.82 -2.19
CA ARG A 607 -43.71 -2.67 -2.85
C ARG A 607 -43.88 -1.50 -1.90
N ARG A 608 -44.23 -1.75 -0.64
CA ARG A 608 -44.32 -0.72 0.40
C ARG A 608 -42.97 -0.02 0.58
N LEU A 609 -41.90 -0.78 0.80
CA LEU A 609 -40.55 -0.21 0.94
C LEU A 609 -40.14 0.59 -0.31
N LEU A 610 -40.41 0.06 -1.50
CA LEU A 610 -40.10 0.77 -2.75
C LEU A 610 -40.88 2.09 -2.90
N ALA A 611 -42.13 2.14 -2.46
CA ALA A 611 -42.95 3.34 -2.49
C ALA A 611 -42.51 4.40 -1.46
N GLU A 612 -41.98 3.97 -0.31
CA GLU A 612 -41.49 4.84 0.76
C GLU A 612 -40.07 5.36 0.49
N ALA A 613 -39.26 4.62 -0.29
CA ALA A 613 -37.85 4.89 -0.54
C ALA A 613 -37.49 6.32 -0.98
N PRO A 614 -38.27 7.02 -1.82
CA PRO A 614 -37.99 8.41 -2.19
C PRO A 614 -37.91 9.39 -1.00
N SER A 615 -38.47 9.03 0.16
CA SER A 615 -38.40 9.86 1.38
C SER A 615 -37.08 9.71 2.12
N PHE A 616 -36.30 8.65 1.82
CA PHE A 616 -35.14 8.24 2.61
C PHE A 616 -33.85 8.11 1.79
N ALA A 617 -33.94 8.06 0.46
CA ALA A 617 -32.83 7.80 -0.43
C ALA A 617 -33.09 8.33 -1.85
N GLN A 618 -32.02 8.52 -2.63
CA GLN A 618 -32.07 9.02 -4.00
C GLN A 618 -32.33 7.89 -5.02
N GLY A 619 -32.34 6.65 -4.58
CA GLY A 619 -32.74 5.52 -5.42
C GLY A 619 -32.99 4.25 -4.63
N ALA A 620 -33.42 3.24 -5.36
CA ALA A 620 -33.54 1.88 -4.84
C ALA A 620 -32.95 0.89 -5.84
N TYR A 621 -32.33 -0.17 -5.32
CA TYR A 621 -31.92 -1.31 -6.13
C TYR A 621 -32.72 -2.56 -5.75
N LEU A 622 -33.21 -3.26 -6.77
CA LEU A 622 -34.18 -4.32 -6.65
C LEU A 622 -33.49 -5.67 -6.85
N ILE A 623 -33.51 -6.53 -5.84
CA ILE A 623 -32.81 -7.82 -5.90
C ILE A 623 -33.67 -8.83 -6.67
N ALA A 624 -33.24 -9.16 -7.88
CA ALA A 624 -33.96 -10.05 -8.76
C ALA A 624 -33.80 -11.53 -8.34
N PRO A 625 -34.81 -12.39 -8.55
CA PRO A 625 -34.67 -13.81 -8.28
C PRO A 625 -33.62 -14.48 -9.19
N PHE A 626 -32.60 -15.12 -8.61
CA PHE A 626 -31.45 -15.74 -9.31
C PHE A 626 -31.75 -16.44 -10.64
N LYS A 627 -32.79 -17.30 -10.69
CA LYS A 627 -33.12 -18.11 -11.88
C LYS A 627 -34.07 -17.45 -12.87
N ARG A 628 -34.79 -16.42 -12.43
CA ARG A 628 -35.82 -15.74 -13.21
C ARG A 628 -35.81 -14.24 -12.91
N PRO A 629 -34.75 -13.53 -13.33
CA PRO A 629 -34.60 -12.12 -13.04
C PRO A 629 -35.79 -11.28 -13.53
N GLU A 630 -36.42 -11.69 -14.64
CA GLU A 630 -37.59 -11.06 -15.23
C GLU A 630 -38.80 -10.97 -14.29
N ARG A 631 -38.88 -11.83 -13.25
CA ARG A 631 -39.94 -11.75 -12.23
C ARG A 631 -39.85 -10.50 -11.36
N ILE A 632 -38.76 -9.73 -11.43
CA ILE A 632 -38.70 -8.43 -10.77
C ILE A 632 -39.73 -7.44 -11.34
N LEU A 633 -40.22 -7.68 -12.56
CA LEU A 633 -41.31 -6.90 -13.17
C LEU A 633 -42.61 -6.99 -12.35
N ASP A 634 -42.86 -8.11 -11.66
CA ASP A 634 -43.98 -8.26 -10.73
C ASP A 634 -43.91 -7.17 -9.64
N LEU A 635 -42.71 -6.76 -9.21
CA LEU A 635 -42.55 -5.70 -8.21
C LEU A 635 -42.85 -4.30 -8.78
N LEU A 636 -42.57 -4.10 -10.08
CA LEU A 636 -42.65 -2.81 -10.78
C LEU A 636 -44.03 -2.53 -11.40
N GLU A 637 -44.87 -3.55 -11.53
CA GLU A 637 -46.20 -3.43 -12.12
C GLU A 637 -47.06 -2.38 -11.38
N GLY A 638 -47.61 -1.41 -12.13
CA GLY A 638 -48.46 -0.35 -11.60
C GLY A 638 -47.73 0.88 -11.03
N LEU A 639 -46.39 0.88 -10.97
CA LEU A 639 -45.60 2.04 -10.53
C LEU A 639 -45.25 2.96 -11.72
N SER A 640 -46.01 4.05 -11.90
CA SER A 640 -45.64 5.13 -12.83
C SER A 640 -44.28 5.75 -12.47
N ARG A 641 -43.61 6.40 -13.43
CA ARG A 641 -42.47 7.29 -13.11
C ARG A 641 -42.98 8.29 -12.04
N CYS A 642 -42.31 8.38 -10.90
CA CYS A 642 -42.53 9.53 -10.01
C CYS A 642 -42.26 10.77 -10.86
N ALA A 643 -43.23 11.68 -10.92
CA ALA A 643 -43.14 12.89 -11.73
C ALA A 643 -41.87 13.65 -11.36
N GLU A 644 -41.15 14.12 -12.38
CA GLU A 644 -40.01 15.01 -12.20
C GLU A 644 -40.46 16.19 -11.33
N PRO A 645 -39.77 16.49 -10.21
CA PRO A 645 -40.03 17.73 -9.50
C PRO A 645 -39.67 18.88 -10.45
N GLY A 646 -40.67 19.68 -10.81
CA GLY A 646 -40.54 20.82 -11.72
C GLY A 646 -39.82 22.02 -11.14
#